data_AF-A0A8C7H590-F1
#
_entry.id   AF-A0A8C7H590-F1
#
_cell.length_a   1.000
_cell.length_b   1.000
_cell.length_c   1.000
_cell.angle_alpha   90.00
_cell.angle_beta   90.00
_cell.angle_gamma   90.00
#
_symmetry.space_group_name_H-M   'P 1'
#
loop_
_entity.id
_entity.type
_entity.pdbx_description
1 polymer ?
#
loop_
_entity_poly.entity_id
_entity_poly.type
_entity_poly.pdbx_seq_one_letter_code
_entity_poly.pdbx_strand_id
1 'polypeptide(L)'
;MAELESLHFSVGILGISGGSLLLLVNNYGSSPDKDFIPHTALGVLLLIIASLLAYSGVRRSLSQSQLFSSVCLTVSALWCGSGLVYLLVGEGLVGTTELRSSLVPGLAAFTLAFLILATVSVLQREVVLLIISLSISLACGHQIAGLSSPGFGQSATAACYLLVTLVGAYFGCGRLLSFITQGRVEAPGTGLRRRAGGQGSGVRAPEDCNDVVPVGLVMNLLSASVIACPLLAVVPQLAPGHVPWLWTAAVFQLVVCVLSYRSMDSLTATFYGFTSILRFTEGYSALLTAFSIHPSSPIPFPVVFAVLFFILALFSCQKSLAEGLYQLFYVAYTIALAAQPSLSFQSGAQGVQAAIFVVSAVMLLVTSYNNVSAKRIPTGEGVFKALVTRVSSLTLRPHDRHSQAPYLGYSRYADAEVLGHACSVLAVFSITASMGDRAPLGVLVLPWAVVAGGVLQLLVGSVAFSRGKTLESMAFVLYGVMWSVWGLTRYGGLYGDTRGFNLAVGIISFLLFNSLVTVGALFLSVAWVVYAATFHLIIISFLLDAMGALPYGYDIGVSIVFGLMSFYCFLSGLFSLTFLTPQLPLGRALVRLSGTGGGGKDICLHVPARKATAVHQIAEIMKSGGICGMPTDTVYVLVAACNRPDAVEKAYKCKQQAQDRPMSLWVSSINQLEPVRSLLSALLWDFMSAAWPSSISMVIARGPWMEMFGLGESAKHIGTPQSIAIRNPNCAVATHLINLVGPIAVTSANPTGEADTTHHNQVYAKLGNKVDGVLCDGPSPENIASTVVDCTKIDSGHIGFFRVGLIPKSQVLQIFEEVQKRHSHGQINPGFEADLIEPDPNPNLTDPQRNTEEDNSESTESSTVPPPTQSPANMDTSTLATQP
;
A
#
# COMPACT_ATOMS: atom_id res chain seq x y z
N MET A 1 5.99 -7.23 -13.90
CA MET A 1 4.84 -6.60 -13.20
C MET A 1 3.75 -6.14 -14.17
N ALA A 2 4.05 -5.33 -15.20
CA ALA A 2 3.05 -4.86 -16.17
C ALA A 2 2.20 -5.96 -16.84
N GLU A 3 2.79 -7.13 -17.11
CA GLU A 3 2.07 -8.29 -17.64
C GLU A 3 1.04 -8.86 -16.65
N LEU A 4 1.41 -9.00 -15.38
CA LEU A 4 0.53 -9.49 -14.31
C LEU A 4 -0.62 -8.50 -14.03
N GLU A 5 -0.36 -7.20 -14.16
CA GLU A 5 -1.36 -6.13 -14.01
C GLU A 5 -2.42 -6.16 -15.12
N SER A 6 -2.03 -6.51 -16.35
CA SER A 6 -2.95 -6.70 -17.47
C SER A 6 -3.91 -7.88 -17.23
N LEU A 7 -3.45 -8.96 -16.58
CA LEU A 7 -4.28 -10.11 -16.28
C LEU A 7 -5.41 -9.77 -15.30
N HIS A 8 -5.10 -9.08 -14.19
CA HIS A 8 -6.10 -8.69 -13.20
C HIS A 8 -7.16 -7.73 -13.76
N PHE A 9 -6.76 -6.83 -14.67
CA PHE A 9 -7.68 -5.99 -15.44
C PHE A 9 -8.71 -6.85 -16.19
N SER A 10 -8.21 -7.79 -16.99
CA SER A 10 -9.05 -8.66 -17.82
C SER A 10 -9.98 -9.51 -16.97
N VAL A 11 -9.48 -10.10 -15.88
CA VAL A 11 -10.29 -10.87 -14.92
C VAL A 11 -11.40 -10.01 -14.31
N GLY A 12 -11.11 -8.75 -13.96
CA GLY A 12 -12.12 -7.85 -13.39
C GLY A 12 -13.22 -7.51 -14.42
N ILE A 13 -12.87 -7.14 -15.65
CA ILE A 13 -13.88 -6.86 -16.70
C ILE A 13 -14.68 -8.10 -17.05
N LEU A 14 -14.03 -9.27 -17.19
CA LEU A 14 -14.73 -10.52 -17.46
C LEU A 14 -15.63 -10.93 -16.29
N GLY A 15 -15.23 -10.67 -15.05
CA GLY A 15 -16.09 -10.85 -13.88
C GLY A 15 -17.34 -9.96 -13.93
N ILE A 16 -17.18 -8.69 -14.31
CA ILE A 16 -18.33 -7.76 -14.49
C ILE A 16 -19.23 -8.25 -15.64
N SER A 17 -18.64 -8.73 -16.74
CA SER A 17 -19.39 -9.30 -17.86
C SER A 17 -20.16 -10.56 -17.43
N GLY A 18 -19.52 -11.48 -16.70
CA GLY A 18 -20.14 -12.73 -16.24
C GLY A 18 -21.30 -12.52 -15.26
N GLY A 19 -21.15 -11.62 -14.28
CA GLY A 19 -22.27 -11.30 -13.37
C GLY A 19 -23.39 -10.52 -14.06
N SER A 20 -23.05 -9.67 -15.05
CA SER A 20 -24.05 -9.01 -15.89
C SER A 20 -24.81 -10.01 -16.76
N LEU A 21 -24.13 -11.01 -17.33
CA LEU A 21 -24.77 -12.08 -18.10
C LEU A 21 -25.74 -12.89 -17.23
N LEU A 22 -25.35 -13.22 -15.99
CA LEU A 22 -26.22 -13.90 -15.04
C LEU A 22 -27.50 -13.08 -14.77
N LEU A 23 -27.36 -11.78 -14.49
CA LEU A 23 -28.50 -10.90 -14.24
C LEU A 23 -29.33 -10.66 -15.50
N LEU A 24 -28.71 -10.57 -16.67
CA LEU A 24 -29.40 -10.51 -17.97
C LEU A 24 -30.30 -11.73 -18.15
N VAL A 25 -29.74 -12.95 -18.04
CA VAL A 25 -30.48 -14.20 -18.24
C VAL A 25 -31.62 -14.30 -17.22
N ASN A 26 -31.36 -13.95 -15.97
CA ASN A 26 -32.41 -13.96 -14.94
C ASN A 26 -33.54 -12.97 -15.26
N ASN A 27 -33.23 -11.72 -15.59
CA ASN A 27 -34.25 -10.70 -15.86
C ASN A 27 -35.00 -10.93 -17.18
N TYR A 28 -34.37 -11.54 -18.17
CA TYR A 28 -35.03 -11.86 -19.45
C TYR A 28 -35.87 -13.14 -19.38
N GLY A 29 -35.38 -14.15 -18.66
CA GLY A 29 -36.02 -15.47 -18.57
C GLY A 29 -37.12 -15.56 -17.51
N SER A 30 -37.14 -14.64 -16.53
CA SER A 30 -38.15 -14.66 -15.47
C SER A 30 -39.47 -14.07 -15.99
N SER A 31 -40.58 -14.69 -15.59
CA SER A 31 -41.94 -14.21 -15.83
C SER A 31 -42.57 -13.77 -14.50
N PRO A 32 -43.70 -13.03 -14.53
CA PRO A 32 -44.42 -12.67 -13.31
C PRO A 32 -44.83 -13.88 -12.44
N ASP A 33 -44.95 -15.06 -13.05
CA ASP A 33 -45.43 -16.28 -12.41
C ASP A 33 -44.29 -17.24 -12.01
N LYS A 34 -43.09 -17.07 -12.58
CA LYS A 34 -41.96 -17.97 -12.36
C LYS A 34 -40.61 -17.31 -12.59
N ASP A 35 -39.78 -17.28 -11.55
CA ASP A 35 -38.38 -16.92 -11.69
C ASP A 35 -37.59 -18.00 -12.43
N PHE A 36 -36.73 -17.57 -13.35
CA PHE A 36 -35.90 -18.49 -14.13
C PHE A 36 -34.81 -19.14 -13.27
N ILE A 37 -34.14 -18.33 -12.43
CA ILE A 37 -33.14 -18.80 -11.46
C ILE A 37 -33.74 -18.66 -10.07
N PRO A 38 -33.80 -19.74 -9.27
CA PRO A 38 -34.23 -19.66 -7.87
C PRO A 38 -33.43 -18.61 -7.10
N HIS A 39 -34.08 -17.81 -6.25
CA HIS A 39 -33.44 -16.72 -5.51
C HIS A 39 -32.21 -17.16 -4.70
N THR A 40 -32.24 -18.35 -4.07
CA THR A 40 -31.07 -18.90 -3.36
C THR A 40 -29.89 -19.10 -4.31
N ALA A 41 -30.11 -19.71 -5.48
CA ALA A 41 -29.07 -19.96 -6.46
C ALA A 41 -28.53 -18.65 -7.05
N LEU A 42 -29.41 -17.69 -7.35
CA LEU A 42 -29.02 -16.36 -7.82
C LEU A 42 -28.15 -15.63 -6.79
N GLY A 43 -28.55 -15.66 -5.52
CA GLY A 43 -27.82 -15.05 -4.41
C GLY A 43 -26.41 -15.63 -4.25
N VAL A 44 -26.27 -16.95 -4.24
CA VAL A 44 -24.97 -17.64 -4.13
C VAL A 44 -24.06 -17.30 -5.32
N LEU A 45 -24.58 -17.33 -6.55
CA LEU A 45 -23.78 -17.01 -7.74
C LEU A 45 -23.30 -15.55 -7.73
N LEU A 46 -24.14 -14.61 -7.31
CA LEU A 46 -23.75 -13.20 -7.16
C LEU A 46 -22.64 -13.02 -6.11
N LEU A 47 -22.68 -13.76 -4.98
CA LEU A 47 -21.65 -13.70 -3.95
C LEU A 47 -20.29 -14.23 -4.43
N ILE A 48 -20.29 -15.32 -5.21
CA ILE A 48 -19.07 -15.88 -5.80
C ILE A 48 -18.43 -14.85 -6.74
N ILE A 49 -19.22 -14.27 -7.64
CA ILE A 49 -18.73 -13.28 -8.61
C ILE A 49 -18.29 -12.00 -7.90
N ALA A 50 -19.04 -11.53 -6.90
CA ALA A 50 -18.67 -10.38 -6.08
C ALA A 50 -17.31 -10.57 -5.41
N SER A 51 -17.03 -11.76 -4.89
CA SER A 51 -15.74 -12.09 -4.26
C SER A 51 -14.57 -12.03 -5.25
N LEU A 52 -14.77 -12.53 -6.47
CA LEU A 52 -13.77 -12.43 -7.56
C LEU A 52 -13.51 -10.97 -7.95
N LEU A 53 -14.55 -10.14 -8.03
CA LEU A 53 -14.42 -8.71 -8.31
C LEU A 53 -13.73 -7.94 -7.18
N ALA A 54 -14.04 -8.27 -5.92
CA ALA A 54 -13.36 -7.70 -4.76
C ALA A 54 -11.85 -8.00 -4.83
N TYR A 55 -11.49 -9.24 -5.13
CA TYR A 55 -10.09 -9.63 -5.30
C TYR A 55 -9.38 -8.83 -6.40
N SER A 56 -10.01 -8.69 -7.58
CA SER A 56 -9.45 -7.90 -8.68
C SER A 56 -9.29 -6.41 -8.31
N GLY A 57 -10.31 -5.82 -7.68
CA GLY A 57 -10.28 -4.45 -7.20
C GLY A 57 -9.17 -4.20 -6.16
N VAL A 58 -9.09 -5.03 -5.13
CA VAL A 58 -8.05 -4.92 -4.08
C VAL A 58 -6.65 -5.07 -4.66
N ARG A 59 -6.41 -6.06 -5.53
CA ARG A 59 -5.10 -6.27 -6.16
C ARG A 59 -4.68 -5.06 -6.99
N ARG A 60 -5.62 -4.43 -7.68
CA ARG A 60 -5.33 -3.32 -8.58
C ARG A 60 -5.31 -1.95 -7.92
N SER A 61 -5.95 -1.81 -6.77
CA SER A 61 -5.70 -0.70 -5.85
C SER A 61 -4.22 -0.55 -5.47
N LEU A 62 -3.40 -1.59 -5.69
CA LEU A 62 -1.96 -1.57 -5.44
C LEU A 62 -1.14 -1.13 -6.67
N SER A 63 -1.73 -1.02 -7.86
CA SER A 63 -1.03 -0.85 -9.15
C SER A 63 -1.48 0.38 -9.95
N GLN A 64 -1.80 1.50 -9.27
CA GLN A 64 -1.97 2.85 -9.86
C GLN A 64 -3.20 3.08 -10.78
N SER A 65 -4.17 2.16 -10.89
CA SER A 65 -5.39 2.40 -11.68
C SER A 65 -6.63 2.63 -10.81
N GLN A 66 -6.85 3.91 -10.50
CA GLN A 66 -7.74 4.38 -9.44
C GLN A 66 -9.23 4.20 -9.76
N LEU A 67 -9.65 4.57 -10.98
CA LEU A 67 -11.06 4.54 -11.38
C LEU A 67 -11.58 3.10 -11.52
N PHE A 68 -10.80 2.23 -12.18
CA PHE A 68 -11.16 0.83 -12.34
C PHE A 68 -11.35 0.10 -11.02
N SER A 69 -10.41 0.30 -10.07
CA SER A 69 -10.50 -0.30 -8.74
C SER A 69 -11.79 0.12 -8.04
N SER A 70 -12.11 1.42 -8.10
CA SER A 70 -13.35 1.97 -7.55
C SER A 70 -14.59 1.35 -8.17
N VAL A 71 -14.64 1.20 -9.50
CA VAL A 71 -15.77 0.55 -10.20
C VAL A 71 -15.90 -0.92 -9.79
N CYS A 72 -14.80 -1.70 -9.79
CA CYS A 72 -14.85 -3.12 -9.45
C CYS A 72 -15.32 -3.37 -8.01
N LEU A 73 -14.79 -2.60 -7.04
CA LEU A 73 -15.20 -2.71 -5.64
C LEU A 73 -16.65 -2.24 -5.44
N THR A 74 -17.11 -1.24 -6.19
CA THR A 74 -18.50 -0.77 -6.13
C THR A 74 -19.48 -1.81 -6.71
N VAL A 75 -19.15 -2.44 -7.84
CA VAL A 75 -19.95 -3.54 -8.42
C VAL A 75 -19.97 -4.74 -7.47
N SER A 76 -18.82 -5.09 -6.90
CA SER A 76 -18.71 -6.16 -5.91
C SER A 76 -19.63 -5.90 -4.70
N ALA A 77 -19.66 -4.68 -4.17
CA ALA A 77 -20.56 -4.32 -3.07
C ALA A 77 -22.04 -4.39 -3.47
N LEU A 78 -22.40 -3.93 -4.67
CA LEU A 78 -23.78 -4.04 -5.18
C LEU A 78 -24.24 -5.49 -5.23
N TRP A 79 -23.43 -6.38 -5.81
CA TRP A 79 -23.77 -7.80 -5.97
C TRP A 79 -23.69 -8.59 -4.67
N CYS A 80 -22.78 -8.23 -3.76
CA CYS A 80 -22.73 -8.81 -2.42
C CYS A 80 -24.03 -8.49 -1.64
N GLY A 81 -24.41 -7.20 -1.58
CA GLY A 81 -25.61 -6.78 -0.86
C GLY A 81 -26.89 -7.34 -1.46
N SER A 82 -27.08 -7.23 -2.78
CA SER A 82 -28.25 -7.81 -3.46
C SER A 82 -28.28 -9.33 -3.40
N GLY A 83 -27.14 -10.00 -3.54
CA GLY A 83 -27.04 -11.46 -3.46
C GLY A 83 -27.44 -11.99 -2.08
N LEU A 84 -27.03 -11.33 -1.01
CA LEU A 84 -27.48 -11.65 0.35
C LEU A 84 -28.98 -11.42 0.54
N VAL A 85 -29.55 -10.35 -0.02
CA VAL A 85 -31.02 -10.13 0.03
C VAL A 85 -31.77 -11.26 -0.69
N TYR A 86 -31.34 -11.65 -1.90
CA TYR A 86 -31.95 -12.77 -2.61
C TYR A 86 -31.81 -14.09 -1.85
N LEU A 87 -30.68 -14.31 -1.17
CA LEU A 87 -30.47 -15.49 -0.34
C LEU A 87 -31.46 -15.52 0.84
N LEU A 88 -31.65 -14.40 1.55
CA LEU A 88 -32.62 -14.32 2.64
C LEU A 88 -34.06 -14.57 2.17
N VAL A 89 -34.42 -14.08 0.98
CA VAL A 89 -35.75 -14.30 0.40
C VAL A 89 -35.90 -15.76 -0.07
N GLY A 90 -34.87 -16.34 -0.67
CA GLY A 90 -34.85 -17.73 -1.14
C GLY A 90 -35.00 -18.75 0.00
N GLU A 91 -34.40 -18.47 1.16
CA GLU A 91 -34.54 -19.29 2.37
C GLU A 91 -35.84 -19.00 3.17
N GLY A 92 -36.68 -18.07 2.70
CA GLY A 92 -37.93 -17.71 3.36
C GLY A 92 -37.78 -16.92 4.67
N LEU A 93 -36.58 -16.38 4.95
CA LEU A 93 -36.34 -15.51 6.12
C LEU A 93 -36.91 -14.10 5.93
N VAL A 94 -37.02 -13.66 4.67
CA VAL A 94 -37.69 -12.41 4.27
C VAL A 94 -38.80 -12.78 3.30
N GLY A 95 -40.01 -12.27 3.54
CA GLY A 95 -41.16 -12.57 2.68
C GLY A 95 -40.96 -12.05 1.25
N THR A 96 -41.50 -12.75 0.26
CA THR A 96 -41.43 -12.31 -1.16
C THR A 96 -42.08 -10.95 -1.39
N THR A 97 -43.10 -10.61 -0.60
CA THR A 97 -43.75 -9.28 -0.58
C THR A 97 -42.85 -8.16 -0.06
N GLU A 98 -41.80 -8.49 0.71
CA GLU A 98 -40.84 -7.55 1.28
C GLU A 98 -39.57 -7.39 0.43
N LEU A 99 -39.48 -8.10 -0.70
CA LEU A 99 -38.34 -8.02 -1.62
C LEU A 99 -38.14 -6.58 -2.14
N ARG A 100 -39.25 -5.91 -2.48
CA ARG A 100 -39.23 -4.52 -2.96
C ARG A 100 -38.65 -3.57 -1.91
N SER A 101 -39.19 -3.59 -0.70
CA SER A 101 -38.72 -2.72 0.39
C SER A 101 -37.25 -2.97 0.71
N SER A 102 -36.81 -4.23 0.64
CA SER A 102 -35.44 -4.63 0.94
C SER A 102 -34.41 -4.19 -0.11
N LEU A 103 -34.74 -4.24 -1.40
CA LEU A 103 -33.80 -3.93 -2.48
C LEU A 103 -33.72 -2.43 -2.83
N VAL A 104 -34.84 -1.70 -2.77
CA VAL A 104 -34.94 -0.32 -3.29
C VAL A 104 -33.90 0.64 -2.69
N PRO A 105 -33.67 0.69 -1.36
CA PRO A 105 -32.69 1.62 -0.78
C PRO A 105 -31.26 1.40 -1.30
N GLY A 106 -30.84 0.13 -1.42
CA GLY A 106 -29.52 -0.22 -1.96
C GLY A 106 -29.38 0.15 -3.43
N LEU A 107 -30.35 -0.25 -4.25
CA LEU A 107 -30.36 0.05 -5.69
C LEU A 107 -30.37 1.57 -5.95
N ALA A 108 -31.08 2.35 -5.13
CA ALA A 108 -31.11 3.81 -5.27
C ALA A 108 -29.73 4.45 -5.02
N ALA A 109 -29.03 4.00 -3.97
CA ALA A 109 -27.67 4.47 -3.68
C ALA A 109 -26.69 4.10 -4.79
N PHE A 110 -26.73 2.86 -5.29
CA PHE A 110 -25.84 2.42 -6.37
C PHE A 110 -26.16 3.10 -7.71
N THR A 111 -27.43 3.40 -8.01
CA THR A 111 -27.81 4.22 -9.17
C THR A 111 -27.05 5.55 -9.15
N LEU A 112 -27.12 6.30 -8.05
CA LEU A 112 -26.42 7.58 -7.94
C LEU A 112 -24.89 7.43 -7.94
N ALA A 113 -24.35 6.45 -7.23
CA ALA A 113 -22.92 6.19 -7.17
C ALA A 113 -22.32 5.90 -8.56
N PHE A 114 -22.96 5.01 -9.33
CA PHE A 114 -22.50 4.67 -10.67
C PHE A 114 -22.71 5.80 -11.67
N LEU A 115 -23.76 6.62 -11.51
CA LEU A 115 -23.92 7.84 -12.30
C LEU A 115 -22.74 8.80 -12.07
N ILE A 116 -22.31 8.98 -10.82
CA ILE A 116 -21.14 9.80 -10.49
C ILE A 116 -19.85 9.19 -11.05
N LEU A 117 -19.65 7.88 -10.92
CA LEU A 117 -18.48 7.21 -11.52
C LEU A 117 -18.50 7.30 -13.05
N ALA A 118 -19.67 7.24 -13.68
CA ALA A 118 -19.84 7.44 -15.12
C ALA A 118 -19.46 8.87 -15.53
N THR A 119 -19.93 9.91 -14.82
CA THR A 119 -19.55 11.30 -15.14
C THR A 119 -18.03 11.52 -15.02
N VAL A 120 -17.39 10.93 -14.01
CA VAL A 120 -15.93 10.97 -13.86
C VAL A 120 -15.23 10.21 -15.00
N SER A 121 -15.79 9.07 -15.43
CA SER A 121 -15.28 8.30 -16.58
C SER A 121 -15.32 9.11 -17.89
N VAL A 122 -16.38 9.90 -18.11
CA VAL A 122 -16.48 10.84 -19.26
C VAL A 122 -15.31 11.82 -19.24
N LEU A 123 -15.03 12.41 -18.09
CA LEU A 123 -14.00 13.43 -17.93
C LEU A 123 -12.59 12.88 -18.21
N GLN A 124 -12.37 11.60 -17.95
CA GLN A 124 -11.11 10.90 -18.22
C GLN A 124 -11.00 10.32 -19.64
N ARG A 125 -12.08 10.40 -20.43
CA ARG A 125 -12.19 9.75 -21.75
C ARG A 125 -12.01 8.22 -21.68
N GLU A 126 -12.36 7.60 -20.55
CA GLU A 126 -12.34 6.15 -20.38
C GLU A 126 -13.68 5.54 -20.80
N VAL A 127 -13.85 5.38 -22.12
CA VAL A 127 -15.13 4.97 -22.74
C VAL A 127 -15.67 3.64 -22.21
N VAL A 128 -14.80 2.66 -21.95
CA VAL A 128 -15.22 1.33 -21.46
C VAL A 128 -15.83 1.43 -20.06
N LEU A 129 -15.17 2.13 -19.14
CA LEU A 129 -15.65 2.28 -17.76
C LEU A 129 -16.86 3.21 -17.68
N LEU A 130 -16.96 4.19 -18.59
CA LEU A 130 -18.17 4.98 -18.80
C LEU A 130 -19.35 4.09 -19.16
N ILE A 131 -19.24 3.27 -20.21
CA ILE A 131 -20.35 2.44 -20.67
C ILE A 131 -20.77 1.45 -19.57
N ILE A 132 -19.80 0.81 -18.91
CA ILE A 132 -20.08 -0.12 -17.81
C ILE A 132 -20.82 0.61 -16.66
N SER A 133 -20.27 1.70 -16.16
CA SER A 133 -20.85 2.42 -15.01
C SER A 133 -22.23 2.98 -15.33
N LEU A 134 -22.40 3.61 -16.50
CA LEU A 134 -23.68 4.17 -16.92
C LEU A 134 -24.75 3.08 -17.11
N SER A 135 -24.38 1.95 -17.72
CA SER A 135 -25.32 0.85 -17.96
C SER A 135 -25.74 0.18 -16.65
N ILE A 136 -24.82 -0.02 -15.69
CA ILE A 136 -25.16 -0.55 -14.36
C ILE A 136 -26.02 0.45 -13.58
N SER A 137 -25.74 1.76 -13.68
CA SER A 137 -26.58 2.81 -13.10
C SER A 137 -28.01 2.74 -13.64
N LEU A 138 -28.18 2.65 -14.95
CA LEU A 138 -29.50 2.55 -15.58
C LEU A 138 -30.19 1.22 -15.23
N ALA A 139 -29.43 0.12 -15.17
CA ALA A 139 -29.95 -1.18 -14.73
C ALA A 139 -30.51 -1.11 -13.31
N CYS A 140 -29.80 -0.48 -12.36
CA CYS A 140 -30.30 -0.29 -10.99
C CYS A 140 -31.61 0.52 -10.97
N GLY A 141 -31.67 1.62 -11.74
CA GLY A 141 -32.89 2.43 -11.88
C GLY A 141 -34.07 1.67 -12.47
N HIS A 142 -33.84 0.91 -13.55
CA HIS A 142 -34.87 0.07 -14.17
C HIS A 142 -35.28 -1.11 -13.29
N GLN A 143 -34.38 -1.64 -12.48
CA GLN A 143 -34.69 -2.71 -11.52
C GLN A 143 -35.62 -2.18 -10.41
N ILE A 144 -35.40 -0.95 -9.92
CA ILE A 144 -36.34 -0.28 -9.00
C ILE A 144 -37.73 -0.13 -9.66
N ALA A 145 -37.77 0.28 -10.93
CA ALA A 145 -39.01 0.36 -11.68
C ALA A 145 -39.67 -1.02 -11.86
N GLY A 146 -38.87 -2.07 -12.11
CA GLY A 146 -39.31 -3.46 -12.25
C GLY A 146 -39.92 -4.05 -10.98
N LEU A 147 -39.39 -3.67 -9.82
CA LEU A 147 -39.97 -4.03 -8.52
C LEU A 147 -41.34 -3.38 -8.26
N SER A 148 -41.69 -2.33 -9.02
CA SER A 148 -43.00 -1.66 -8.95
C SER A 148 -43.93 -2.05 -10.11
N SER A 149 -43.38 -2.28 -11.30
CA SER A 149 -44.10 -2.69 -12.52
C SER A 149 -43.26 -3.72 -13.29
N PRO A 150 -43.63 -5.01 -13.25
CA PRO A 150 -42.77 -6.09 -13.74
C PRO A 150 -42.56 -6.07 -15.27
N GLY A 151 -43.55 -5.62 -16.05
CA GLY A 151 -43.49 -5.72 -17.52
C GLY A 151 -42.47 -4.81 -18.21
N PHE A 152 -42.25 -3.60 -17.69
CA PHE A 152 -41.33 -2.63 -18.31
C PHE A 152 -39.92 -2.69 -17.71
N GLY A 153 -39.80 -2.88 -16.39
CA GLY A 153 -38.50 -2.78 -15.73
C GLY A 153 -37.56 -3.95 -16.00
N GLN A 154 -38.07 -5.18 -16.11
CA GLN A 154 -37.24 -6.38 -16.30
C GLN A 154 -36.55 -6.40 -17.66
N SER A 155 -37.28 -6.07 -18.74
CA SER A 155 -36.74 -6.01 -20.10
C SER A 155 -35.70 -4.89 -20.28
N ALA A 156 -35.94 -3.71 -19.71
CA ALA A 156 -34.98 -2.61 -19.71
C ALA A 156 -33.72 -2.92 -18.88
N THR A 157 -33.88 -3.59 -17.74
CA THR A 157 -32.76 -4.05 -16.90
C THR A 157 -31.91 -5.08 -17.66
N ALA A 158 -32.55 -6.05 -18.31
CA ALA A 158 -31.89 -7.02 -19.18
C ALA A 158 -31.11 -6.32 -20.30
N ALA A 159 -31.71 -5.36 -21.02
CA ALA A 159 -31.03 -4.62 -22.09
C ALA A 159 -29.77 -3.89 -21.59
N CYS A 160 -29.82 -3.28 -20.40
CA CYS A 160 -28.66 -2.62 -19.80
C CYS A 160 -27.54 -3.62 -19.48
N TYR A 161 -27.87 -4.77 -18.87
CA TYR A 161 -26.88 -5.81 -18.58
C TYR A 161 -26.35 -6.51 -19.84
N LEU A 162 -27.14 -6.59 -20.92
CA LEU A 162 -26.66 -7.05 -22.23
C LEU A 162 -25.56 -6.13 -22.77
N LEU A 163 -25.74 -4.81 -22.67
CA LEU A 163 -24.72 -3.85 -23.08
C LEU A 163 -23.42 -4.03 -22.28
N VAL A 164 -23.52 -4.17 -20.96
CA VAL A 164 -22.35 -4.45 -20.09
C VAL A 164 -21.69 -5.77 -20.46
N THR A 165 -22.48 -6.80 -20.75
CA THR A 165 -21.98 -8.13 -21.11
C THR A 165 -21.20 -8.08 -22.42
N LEU A 166 -21.76 -7.47 -23.47
CA LEU A 166 -21.14 -7.37 -24.80
C LEU A 166 -19.84 -6.55 -24.75
N VAL A 167 -19.88 -5.37 -24.12
CA VAL A 167 -18.70 -4.51 -23.96
C VAL A 167 -17.65 -5.21 -23.10
N GLY A 168 -18.04 -5.76 -21.95
CA GLY A 168 -17.14 -6.46 -21.05
C GLY A 168 -16.51 -7.70 -21.69
N ALA A 169 -17.27 -8.49 -22.43
CA ALA A 169 -16.76 -9.67 -23.15
C ALA A 169 -15.78 -9.26 -24.25
N TYR A 170 -16.12 -8.25 -25.07
CA TYR A 170 -15.25 -7.78 -26.15
C TYR A 170 -13.91 -7.26 -25.62
N PHE A 171 -13.92 -6.32 -24.66
CA PHE A 171 -12.70 -5.73 -24.12
C PHE A 171 -11.94 -6.70 -23.20
N GLY A 172 -12.65 -7.48 -22.40
CA GLY A 172 -12.06 -8.48 -21.51
C GLY A 172 -11.37 -9.62 -22.27
N CYS A 173 -12.07 -10.22 -23.25
CA CYS A 173 -11.50 -11.27 -24.09
C CYS A 173 -10.39 -10.73 -25.01
N GLY A 174 -10.57 -9.55 -25.62
CA GLY A 174 -9.55 -8.95 -26.47
C GLY A 174 -8.23 -8.68 -25.73
N ARG A 175 -8.31 -8.19 -24.48
CA ARG A 175 -7.12 -8.00 -23.63
C ARG A 175 -6.53 -9.30 -23.11
N LEU A 176 -7.36 -10.27 -22.77
CA LEU A 176 -6.89 -11.60 -22.39
C LEU A 176 -6.18 -12.29 -23.56
N LEU A 177 -6.72 -12.17 -24.78
CA LEU A 177 -6.13 -12.71 -25.99
C LEU A 177 -4.81 -12.03 -26.33
N SER A 178 -4.74 -10.70 -26.23
CA SER A 178 -3.49 -9.94 -26.36
C SER A 178 -2.46 -10.39 -25.33
N PHE A 179 -2.86 -10.62 -24.08
CA PHE A 179 -1.99 -11.15 -23.03
C PHE A 179 -1.47 -12.56 -23.35
N ILE A 180 -2.36 -13.50 -23.68
CA ILE A 180 -2.00 -14.90 -24.01
C ILE A 180 -1.09 -14.96 -25.24
N THR A 181 -1.34 -14.10 -26.22
CA THR A 181 -0.57 -14.06 -27.48
C THR A 181 0.67 -13.17 -27.42
N GLN A 182 1.01 -12.62 -26.24
CA GLN A 182 2.13 -11.68 -26.05
C GLN A 182 2.09 -10.48 -27.03
N GLY A 183 0.89 -9.96 -27.31
CA GLY A 183 0.66 -8.82 -28.20
C GLY A 183 0.62 -9.15 -29.69
N ARG A 184 0.66 -10.43 -30.09
CA ARG A 184 0.56 -10.81 -31.51
C ARG A 184 -0.85 -10.65 -32.09
N VAL A 185 -1.88 -10.72 -31.25
CA VAL A 185 -3.27 -10.51 -31.65
C VAL A 185 -3.86 -9.40 -30.79
N GLU A 186 -4.16 -8.25 -31.40
CA GLU A 186 -4.85 -7.13 -30.74
C GLU A 186 -6.17 -6.85 -31.44
N ALA A 187 -7.29 -7.06 -30.74
CA ALA A 187 -8.59 -6.68 -31.26
C ALA A 187 -8.72 -5.13 -31.28
N PRO A 188 -9.43 -4.56 -32.27
CA PRO A 188 -9.56 -3.10 -32.41
C PRO A 188 -10.01 -2.43 -31.12
N GLY A 189 -9.25 -1.43 -30.65
CA GLY A 189 -9.56 -0.68 -29.43
C GLY A 189 -9.25 -1.39 -28.11
N THR A 190 -8.80 -2.66 -28.13
CA THR A 190 -8.47 -3.43 -26.91
C THR A 190 -6.99 -3.32 -26.50
N GLY A 191 -6.14 -2.79 -27.39
CA GLY A 191 -4.70 -2.64 -27.20
C GLY A 191 -4.34 -1.93 -25.89
N LEU A 192 -3.22 -2.35 -25.30
CA LEU A 192 -2.60 -1.63 -24.20
C LEU A 192 -1.95 -0.37 -24.78
N ARG A 193 -2.42 0.82 -24.41
CA ARG A 193 -1.79 2.07 -24.82
C ARG A 193 -0.36 2.09 -24.25
N ARG A 194 0.64 1.67 -25.03
CA ARG A 194 2.05 1.94 -24.73
C ARG A 194 2.16 3.45 -24.60
N ARG A 195 2.43 3.95 -23.40
CA ARG A 195 2.94 5.32 -23.25
C ARG A 195 4.25 5.36 -24.03
N ALA A 196 4.21 5.90 -25.23
CA ALA A 196 5.39 6.19 -26.02
C ALA A 196 6.35 7.02 -25.17
N GLY A 197 7.64 6.67 -25.18
CA GLY A 197 8.68 7.53 -24.66
C GLY A 197 8.58 8.90 -25.34
N GLY A 198 8.44 9.94 -24.55
CA GLY A 198 8.26 11.30 -25.03
C GLY A 198 8.30 12.29 -23.86
N GLN A 199 9.30 13.15 -23.90
CA GLN A 199 9.60 14.25 -22.97
C GLN A 199 8.41 15.18 -22.70
N GLY A 200 8.42 15.81 -21.51
CA GLY A 200 7.90 17.17 -21.36
C GLY A 200 6.38 17.32 -21.18
N SER A 201 5.82 16.76 -20.12
CA SER A 201 4.76 17.47 -19.39
C SER A 201 5.02 17.29 -17.90
N GLY A 202 5.08 18.40 -17.15
CA GLY A 202 5.37 18.45 -15.72
C GLY A 202 4.26 17.86 -14.84
N VAL A 203 3.77 16.67 -15.19
CA VAL A 203 2.92 15.88 -14.31
C VAL A 203 3.86 15.23 -13.30
N ARG A 204 3.99 15.86 -12.12
CA ARG A 204 4.51 15.20 -10.92
C ARG A 204 3.95 13.78 -10.88
N ALA A 205 4.81 12.79 -10.62
CA ALA A 205 4.35 11.45 -10.24
C ALA A 205 3.26 11.61 -9.17
N PRO A 206 2.09 10.95 -9.28
CA PRO A 206 1.01 11.11 -8.32
C PRO A 206 1.42 10.44 -7.01
N GLU A 207 2.23 11.10 -6.19
CA GLU A 207 2.79 10.52 -4.96
C GLU A 207 1.76 10.46 -3.81
N ASP A 208 0.53 10.99 -3.95
CA ASP A 208 -0.26 11.37 -2.77
C ASP A 208 -1.76 11.00 -2.74
N CYS A 209 -2.27 10.07 -3.57
CA CYS A 209 -3.71 9.74 -3.55
C CYS A 209 -4.06 8.43 -2.83
N ASN A 210 -5.12 8.46 -2.00
CA ASN A 210 -5.70 7.28 -1.37
C ASN A 210 -6.85 6.77 -2.27
N ASP A 211 -6.55 5.79 -3.12
CA ASP A 211 -7.38 5.37 -4.26
C ASP A 211 -8.70 4.70 -3.87
N VAL A 212 -8.88 4.37 -2.59
CA VAL A 212 -10.01 3.59 -2.06
C VAL A 212 -11.07 4.44 -1.37
N VAL A 213 -10.81 5.73 -1.17
CA VAL A 213 -11.76 6.68 -0.56
C VAL A 213 -13.10 6.75 -1.32
N PRO A 214 -13.14 6.77 -2.67
CA PRO A 214 -14.41 6.75 -3.40
C PRO A 214 -15.30 5.57 -3.01
N VAL A 215 -14.74 4.37 -2.84
CA VAL A 215 -15.49 3.17 -2.42
C VAL A 215 -16.09 3.38 -1.03
N GLY A 216 -15.31 3.93 -0.09
CA GLY A 216 -15.80 4.24 1.25
C GLY A 216 -16.94 5.26 1.24
N LEU A 217 -16.88 6.29 0.38
CA LEU A 217 -17.97 7.26 0.19
C LEU A 217 -19.22 6.62 -0.42
N VAL A 218 -19.08 5.65 -1.34
CA VAL A 218 -20.22 4.87 -1.83
C VAL A 218 -20.84 4.03 -0.70
N MET A 219 -20.05 3.43 0.18
CA MET A 219 -20.60 2.67 1.32
C MET A 219 -21.32 3.58 2.32
N ASN A 220 -20.86 4.83 2.48
CA ASN A 220 -21.55 5.86 3.25
C ASN A 220 -22.88 6.24 2.59
N LEU A 221 -22.91 6.38 1.26
CA LEU A 221 -24.14 6.62 0.50
C LEU A 221 -25.15 5.46 0.64
N LEU A 222 -24.65 4.22 0.52
CA LEU A 222 -25.45 3.00 0.66
C LEU A 222 -26.14 2.91 2.01
N SER A 223 -25.36 3.03 3.08
CA SER A 223 -25.88 2.92 4.43
C SER A 223 -26.79 4.09 4.84
N ALA A 224 -26.47 5.30 4.38
CA ALA A 224 -27.33 6.46 4.57
C ALA A 224 -28.68 6.30 3.87
N SER A 225 -28.71 5.75 2.66
CA SER A 225 -29.94 5.46 1.91
C SER A 225 -30.86 4.53 2.70
N VAL A 226 -30.32 3.41 3.21
CA VAL A 226 -31.08 2.42 4.00
C VAL A 226 -31.79 3.06 5.20
N ILE A 227 -31.11 3.96 5.92
CA ILE A 227 -31.65 4.57 7.15
C ILE A 227 -32.54 5.78 6.86
N ALA A 228 -32.30 6.49 5.75
CA ALA A 228 -33.08 7.66 5.35
C ALA A 228 -34.39 7.29 4.63
N CYS A 229 -34.45 6.16 3.92
CA CYS A 229 -35.64 5.75 3.15
C CYS A 229 -36.95 5.69 3.96
N PRO A 230 -36.96 5.24 5.23
CA PRO A 230 -38.19 5.28 6.01
C PRO A 230 -38.70 6.69 6.32
N LEU A 231 -37.81 7.69 6.49
CA LEU A 231 -38.22 9.09 6.65
C LEU A 231 -38.90 9.64 5.39
N LEU A 232 -38.41 9.21 4.22
CA LEU A 232 -38.95 9.61 2.92
C LEU A 232 -40.20 8.82 2.51
N ALA A 233 -40.72 7.95 3.39
CA ALA A 233 -41.82 7.03 3.11
C ALA A 233 -41.60 6.12 1.89
N VAL A 234 -40.34 5.90 1.49
CA VAL A 234 -39.97 4.96 0.41
C VAL A 234 -40.10 3.52 0.90
N VAL A 235 -39.82 3.30 2.19
CA VAL A 235 -39.95 2.02 2.89
C VAL A 235 -40.73 2.27 4.18
N PRO A 236 -41.63 1.38 4.63
CA PRO A 236 -42.45 1.64 5.82
C PRO A 236 -41.63 1.68 7.12
N GLN A 237 -40.67 0.75 7.29
CA GLN A 237 -39.82 0.66 8.48
C GLN A 237 -38.54 -0.12 8.19
N LEU A 238 -37.58 -0.03 9.10
CA LEU A 238 -36.34 -0.79 9.03
C LEU A 238 -36.61 -2.28 9.30
N ALA A 239 -36.59 -3.07 8.23
CA ALA A 239 -36.81 -4.52 8.22
C ALA A 239 -35.51 -5.34 8.12
N PRO A 240 -35.54 -6.65 8.43
CA PRO A 240 -34.37 -7.54 8.35
C PRO A 240 -33.72 -7.63 6.96
N GLY A 241 -34.52 -7.44 5.90
CA GLY A 241 -34.01 -7.38 4.53
C GLY A 241 -33.05 -6.22 4.23
N HIS A 242 -32.92 -5.24 5.14
CA HIS A 242 -31.93 -4.17 5.02
C HIS A 242 -30.57 -4.50 5.65
N VAL A 243 -30.51 -5.51 6.54
CA VAL A 243 -29.27 -5.94 7.22
C VAL A 243 -28.15 -6.25 6.23
N PRO A 244 -28.39 -6.98 5.12
CA PRO A 244 -27.38 -7.22 4.10
C PRO A 244 -26.67 -5.97 3.59
N TRP A 245 -27.40 -4.87 3.36
CA TRP A 245 -26.82 -3.63 2.84
C TRP A 245 -25.94 -2.94 3.87
N LEU A 246 -26.38 -2.88 5.14
CA LEU A 246 -25.61 -2.28 6.22
C LEU A 246 -24.33 -3.07 6.51
N TRP A 247 -24.40 -4.40 6.54
CA TRP A 247 -23.21 -5.24 6.77
C TRP A 247 -22.28 -5.29 5.56
N THR A 248 -22.81 -5.24 4.34
CA THR A 248 -21.98 -5.06 3.14
C THR A 248 -21.21 -3.74 3.22
N ALA A 249 -21.88 -2.63 3.57
CA ALA A 249 -21.21 -1.35 3.79
C ALA A 249 -20.13 -1.45 4.87
N ALA A 250 -20.42 -2.10 5.99
CA ALA A 250 -19.49 -2.27 7.11
C ALA A 250 -18.21 -3.04 6.71
N VAL A 251 -18.35 -4.15 5.98
CA VAL A 251 -17.23 -4.98 5.51
C VAL A 251 -16.38 -4.24 4.48
N PHE A 252 -17.00 -3.55 3.52
CA PHE A 252 -16.25 -2.79 2.53
C PHE A 252 -15.55 -1.56 3.15
N GLN A 253 -16.15 -0.91 4.16
CA GLN A 253 -15.48 0.14 4.94
C GLN A 253 -14.28 -0.39 5.73
N LEU A 254 -14.36 -1.63 6.26
CA LEU A 254 -13.21 -2.29 6.87
C LEU A 254 -12.08 -2.50 5.85
N VAL A 255 -12.41 -2.94 4.63
CA VAL A 255 -11.41 -3.07 3.54
C VAL A 255 -10.78 -1.71 3.21
N VAL A 256 -11.59 -0.65 3.10
CA VAL A 256 -11.12 0.73 2.88
C VAL A 256 -10.22 1.20 4.02
N CYS A 257 -10.53 0.87 5.27
CA CYS A 257 -9.70 1.14 6.45
C CYS A 257 -8.31 0.48 6.30
N VAL A 258 -8.25 -0.81 5.98
CA VAL A 258 -6.98 -1.54 5.78
C VAL A 258 -6.15 -0.95 4.65
N LEU A 259 -6.79 -0.67 3.51
CA LEU A 259 -6.10 -0.12 2.34
C LEU A 259 -5.64 1.33 2.59
N SER A 260 -6.37 2.10 3.41
CA SER A 260 -5.95 3.44 3.83
C SER A 260 -4.72 3.41 4.76
N TYR A 261 -4.60 2.39 5.62
CA TYR A 261 -3.35 2.19 6.37
C TYR A 261 -2.17 1.87 5.44
N ARG A 262 -2.39 1.12 4.35
CA ARG A 262 -1.33 0.85 3.35
C ARG A 262 -0.95 2.09 2.54
N SER A 263 -1.88 3.02 2.33
CA SER A 263 -1.63 4.29 1.64
C SER A 263 -1.03 5.38 2.54
N MET A 264 -0.64 5.02 3.77
CA MET A 264 -0.04 5.94 4.76
C MET A 264 -1.02 7.03 5.25
N ASP A 265 -2.32 6.77 5.22
CA ASP A 265 -3.37 7.72 5.63
C ASP A 265 -4.11 7.22 6.88
N SER A 266 -3.48 7.40 8.06
CA SER A 266 -4.03 6.97 9.36
C SER A 266 -5.37 7.64 9.70
N LEU A 267 -5.58 8.90 9.31
CA LEU A 267 -6.81 9.63 9.66
C LEU A 267 -8.00 9.07 8.89
N THR A 268 -7.85 8.89 7.58
CA THR A 268 -8.89 8.30 6.74
C THR A 268 -9.14 6.84 7.12
N ALA A 269 -8.09 6.08 7.44
CA ALA A 269 -8.24 4.72 7.95
C ALA A 269 -9.06 4.67 9.25
N THR A 270 -8.78 5.57 10.19
CA THR A 270 -9.51 5.65 11.46
C THR A 270 -10.98 6.01 11.24
N PHE A 271 -11.25 6.95 10.34
CA PHE A 271 -12.62 7.36 9.99
C PHE A 271 -13.44 6.18 9.46
N TYR A 272 -12.93 5.43 8.48
CA TYR A 272 -13.65 4.27 7.94
C TYR A 272 -13.71 3.09 8.91
N GLY A 273 -12.77 3.00 9.85
CA GLY A 273 -12.88 2.09 10.99
C GLY A 273 -14.08 2.42 11.89
N PHE A 274 -14.27 3.70 12.22
CA PHE A 274 -15.43 4.15 13.00
C PHE A 274 -16.75 3.95 12.26
N THR A 275 -16.82 4.31 10.97
CA THR A 275 -18.06 4.10 10.21
C THR A 275 -18.39 2.61 10.12
N SER A 276 -17.40 1.72 9.96
CA SER A 276 -17.61 0.27 9.96
C SER A 276 -18.25 -0.23 11.26
N ILE A 277 -17.75 0.17 12.44
CA ILE A 277 -18.35 -0.18 13.74
C ILE A 277 -19.80 0.29 13.82
N LEU A 278 -20.06 1.53 13.38
CA LEU A 278 -21.40 2.12 13.40
C LEU A 278 -22.37 1.32 12.51
N ARG A 279 -21.95 0.92 11.31
CA ARG A 279 -22.77 0.13 10.38
C ARG A 279 -23.04 -1.29 10.87
N PHE A 280 -22.07 -1.96 11.50
CA PHE A 280 -22.31 -3.26 12.14
C PHE A 280 -23.35 -3.16 13.25
N THR A 281 -23.25 -2.11 14.07
CA THR A 281 -24.20 -1.83 15.17
C THR A 281 -25.62 -1.58 14.63
N GLU A 282 -25.74 -0.77 13.58
CA GLU A 282 -27.04 -0.49 12.92
C GLU A 282 -27.64 -1.75 12.29
N GLY A 283 -26.84 -2.56 11.59
CA GLY A 283 -27.30 -3.81 10.99
C GLY A 283 -27.78 -4.81 12.05
N TYR A 284 -27.08 -4.90 13.18
CA TYR A 284 -27.56 -5.71 14.31
C TYR A 284 -28.87 -5.18 14.90
N SER A 285 -29.01 -3.86 14.97
CA SER A 285 -30.26 -3.22 15.42
C SER A 285 -31.45 -3.60 14.55
N ALA A 286 -31.24 -3.58 13.22
CA ALA A 286 -32.23 -3.99 12.24
C ALA A 286 -32.51 -5.50 12.25
N LEU A 287 -31.57 -6.31 12.74
CA LEU A 287 -31.77 -7.75 12.91
C LEU A 287 -32.63 -8.06 14.15
N LEU A 288 -32.43 -7.34 15.26
CA LEU A 288 -33.19 -7.57 16.49
C LEU A 288 -34.67 -7.25 16.36
N THR A 289 -35.05 -6.33 15.45
CA THR A 289 -36.46 -6.07 15.15
C THR A 289 -37.17 -7.29 14.56
N ALA A 290 -36.45 -8.21 13.89
CA ALA A 290 -37.00 -9.49 13.43
C ALA A 290 -37.51 -10.36 14.59
N PHE A 291 -36.85 -10.24 15.75
CA PHE A 291 -37.15 -11.02 16.94
C PHE A 291 -38.10 -10.29 17.91
N SER A 292 -38.75 -9.20 17.47
CA SER A 292 -39.63 -8.34 18.30
C SER A 292 -38.95 -7.74 19.54
N ILE A 293 -37.61 -7.68 19.56
CA ILE A 293 -36.82 -7.06 20.62
C ILE A 293 -36.62 -5.59 20.25
N HIS A 294 -36.96 -4.67 21.16
CA HIS A 294 -36.73 -3.24 20.97
C HIS A 294 -35.40 -2.82 21.59
N PRO A 295 -34.35 -2.65 20.77
CA PRO A 295 -33.04 -2.29 21.29
C PRO A 295 -33.01 -0.90 21.92
N SER A 296 -32.30 -0.78 23.05
CA SER A 296 -31.93 0.52 23.62
C SER A 296 -30.41 0.72 23.57
N SER A 297 -29.98 1.93 23.21
CA SER A 297 -28.58 2.32 23.22
C SER A 297 -28.24 3.06 24.51
N PRO A 298 -27.19 2.67 25.25
CA PRO A 298 -26.72 3.43 26.40
C PRO A 298 -26.18 4.77 25.94
N ILE A 299 -26.72 5.87 26.47
CA ILE A 299 -26.37 7.26 26.12
C ILE A 299 -24.85 7.54 26.11
N PRO A 300 -24.03 7.00 27.03
CA PRO A 300 -22.57 7.23 27.00
C PRO A 300 -21.90 6.82 25.69
N PHE A 301 -22.35 5.74 25.04
CA PHE A 301 -21.75 5.25 23.80
C PHE A 301 -21.82 6.25 22.63
N PRO A 302 -23.01 6.69 22.16
CA PRO A 302 -23.11 7.64 21.06
C PRO A 302 -22.49 9.01 21.39
N VAL A 303 -22.50 9.44 22.67
CA VAL A 303 -21.84 10.68 23.11
C VAL A 303 -20.32 10.58 22.94
N VAL A 304 -19.71 9.51 23.44
CA VAL A 304 -18.27 9.29 23.30
C VAL A 304 -17.89 9.13 21.83
N PHE A 305 -18.73 8.46 21.05
CA PHE A 305 -18.50 8.32 19.61
C PHE A 305 -18.53 9.69 18.89
N ALA A 306 -19.44 10.58 19.27
CA ALA A 306 -19.50 11.95 18.77
C ALA A 306 -18.22 12.73 19.09
N VAL A 307 -17.70 12.61 20.32
CA VAL A 307 -16.43 13.24 20.73
C VAL A 307 -15.26 12.72 19.90
N LEU A 308 -15.17 11.40 19.67
CA LEU A 308 -14.10 10.80 18.87
C LEU A 308 -14.17 11.26 17.40
N PHE A 309 -15.36 11.28 16.79
CA PHE A 309 -15.54 11.83 15.43
C PHE A 309 -15.20 13.32 15.37
N PHE A 310 -15.56 14.11 16.38
CA PHE A 310 -15.27 15.54 16.41
C PHE A 310 -13.77 15.80 16.46
N ILE A 311 -13.04 15.10 17.33
CA ILE A 311 -11.58 15.20 17.40
C ILE A 311 -10.97 14.79 16.05
N LEU A 312 -11.43 13.67 15.47
CA LEU A 312 -10.95 13.21 14.17
C LEU A 312 -11.22 14.25 13.06
N ALA A 313 -12.37 14.92 13.07
CA ALA A 313 -12.74 15.98 12.14
C ALA A 313 -11.77 17.17 12.22
N LEU A 314 -11.43 17.61 13.45
CA LEU A 314 -10.47 18.68 13.68
C LEU A 314 -9.09 18.35 13.10
N PHE A 315 -8.59 17.13 13.35
CA PHE A 315 -7.31 16.69 12.79
C PHE A 315 -7.37 16.47 11.28
N SER A 316 -8.51 16.03 10.72
CA SER A 316 -8.69 15.86 9.28
C SER A 316 -8.70 17.18 8.50
N CYS A 317 -9.04 18.30 9.14
CA CYS A 317 -8.89 19.64 8.54
C CYS A 317 -7.45 19.94 8.08
N GLN A 318 -6.43 19.26 8.65
CA GLN A 318 -5.05 19.41 8.20
C GLN A 318 -4.83 18.93 6.77
N LYS A 319 -5.57 17.89 6.35
CA LYS A 319 -5.50 17.31 5.02
C LYS A 319 -6.42 18.09 4.08
N SER A 320 -7.66 18.30 4.49
CA SER A 320 -8.65 19.05 3.73
C SER A 320 -9.74 19.59 4.65
N LEU A 321 -10.09 20.87 4.50
CA LEU A 321 -11.21 21.45 5.23
C LEU A 321 -12.53 20.74 4.90
N ALA A 322 -12.72 20.36 3.63
CA ALA A 322 -13.90 19.62 3.19
C ALA A 322 -14.04 18.25 3.88
N GLU A 323 -12.94 17.52 4.07
CA GLU A 323 -12.95 16.25 4.81
C GLU A 323 -13.36 16.45 6.27
N GLY A 324 -12.79 17.46 6.95
CA GLY A 324 -13.18 17.78 8.33
C GLY A 324 -14.66 18.15 8.45
N LEU A 325 -15.17 19.02 7.57
CA LEU A 325 -16.58 19.40 7.54
C LEU A 325 -17.50 18.21 7.24
N TYR A 326 -17.09 17.32 6.34
CA TYR A 326 -17.83 16.09 6.04
C TYR A 326 -17.96 15.19 7.28
N GLN A 327 -16.89 15.03 8.05
CA GLN A 327 -16.89 14.21 9.27
C GLN A 327 -17.81 14.79 10.36
N LEU A 328 -18.08 16.10 10.39
CA LEU A 328 -19.03 16.70 11.32
C LEU A 328 -20.47 16.22 11.12
N PHE A 329 -20.85 15.75 9.93
CA PHE A 329 -22.16 15.12 9.75
C PHE A 329 -22.29 13.80 10.54
N TYR A 330 -21.20 13.07 10.75
CA TYR A 330 -21.18 11.88 11.60
C TYR A 330 -21.21 12.24 13.09
N VAL A 331 -20.64 13.39 13.46
CA VAL A 331 -20.81 13.97 14.81
C VAL A 331 -22.28 14.30 15.05
N ALA A 332 -22.93 15.02 14.12
CA ALA A 332 -24.35 15.32 14.20
C ALA A 332 -25.21 14.05 14.26
N TYR A 333 -24.84 13.01 13.50
CA TYR A 333 -25.56 11.75 13.49
C TYR A 333 -25.46 11.02 14.84
N THR A 334 -24.26 10.93 15.40
CA THR A 334 -24.05 10.29 16.71
C THR A 334 -24.69 11.08 17.85
N ILE A 335 -24.73 12.42 17.79
CA ILE A 335 -25.52 13.25 18.72
C ILE A 335 -27.02 12.97 18.57
N ALA A 336 -27.52 12.86 17.34
CA ALA A 336 -28.93 12.53 17.09
C ALA A 336 -29.30 11.14 17.65
N LEU A 337 -28.40 10.16 17.55
CA LEU A 337 -28.55 8.86 18.20
C LEU A 337 -28.55 8.96 19.74
N ALA A 338 -27.72 9.83 20.31
CA ALA A 338 -27.69 10.05 21.76
C ALA A 338 -28.98 10.70 22.29
N ALA A 339 -29.59 11.59 21.50
CA ALA A 339 -30.82 12.28 21.86
C ALA A 339 -32.06 11.37 21.86
N GLN A 340 -31.99 10.19 21.23
CA GLN A 340 -33.09 9.24 21.11
C GLN A 340 -32.64 7.83 21.52
N PRO A 341 -32.63 7.53 22.85
CA PRO A 341 -32.08 6.28 23.38
C PRO A 341 -32.90 5.03 23.03
N SER A 342 -34.21 5.20 22.78
CA SER A 342 -35.09 4.18 22.23
C SER A 342 -34.80 4.07 20.75
N LEU A 343 -34.11 3.02 20.33
CA LEU A 343 -33.53 2.91 18.99
C LEU A 343 -34.55 2.50 17.91
N SER A 344 -35.80 2.93 18.08
CA SER A 344 -36.69 3.13 16.95
C SER A 344 -36.11 4.30 16.17
N PHE A 345 -35.19 4.05 15.22
CA PHE A 345 -34.58 5.04 14.32
C PHE A 345 -35.67 5.90 13.66
N GLN A 346 -36.18 6.91 14.34
CA GLN A 346 -37.31 7.71 13.91
C GLN A 346 -36.89 9.17 14.00
N SER A 347 -37.30 10.00 13.04
CA SER A 347 -37.07 11.46 13.04
C SER A 347 -35.60 11.91 12.89
N GLY A 348 -35.02 12.61 13.86
CA GLY A 348 -33.79 13.40 13.72
C GLY A 348 -32.58 12.64 13.17
N ALA A 349 -32.35 11.40 13.63
CA ALA A 349 -31.23 10.58 13.15
C ALA A 349 -31.38 10.20 11.66
N GLN A 350 -32.61 9.95 11.18
CA GLN A 350 -32.88 9.69 9.76
C GLN A 350 -32.69 10.94 8.91
N GLY A 351 -33.06 12.12 9.45
CA GLY A 351 -32.85 13.41 8.79
C GLY A 351 -31.36 13.70 8.57
N VAL A 352 -30.53 13.43 9.58
CA VAL A 352 -29.06 13.55 9.43
C VAL A 352 -28.52 12.54 8.43
N GLN A 353 -29.05 11.31 8.36
CA GLN A 353 -28.66 10.33 7.33
C GLN A 353 -29.05 10.78 5.92
N ALA A 354 -30.20 11.41 5.73
CA ALA A 354 -30.55 12.03 4.45
C ALA A 354 -29.54 13.13 4.05
N ALA A 355 -29.06 13.92 5.01
CA ALA A 355 -27.99 14.89 4.77
C ALA A 355 -26.65 14.20 4.43
N ILE A 356 -26.27 13.15 5.16
CA ILE A 356 -25.08 12.34 4.88
C ILE A 356 -25.15 11.76 3.47
N PHE A 357 -26.32 11.29 3.00
CA PHE A 357 -26.51 10.80 1.64
C PHE A 357 -26.13 11.87 0.61
N VAL A 358 -26.70 13.07 0.72
CA VAL A 358 -26.42 14.18 -0.22
C VAL A 358 -24.94 14.60 -0.18
N VAL A 359 -24.39 14.82 1.02
CA VAL A 359 -23.01 15.29 1.15
C VAL A 359 -22.01 14.21 0.73
N SER A 360 -22.30 12.92 0.97
CA SER A 360 -21.45 11.82 0.50
C SER A 360 -21.43 11.73 -1.03
N ALA A 361 -22.55 11.99 -1.70
CA ALA A 361 -22.60 12.07 -3.17
C ALA A 361 -21.74 13.23 -3.71
N VAL A 362 -21.81 14.41 -3.09
CA VAL A 362 -20.97 15.56 -3.45
C VAL A 362 -19.48 15.25 -3.21
N MET A 363 -19.14 14.70 -2.04
CA MET A 363 -17.76 14.31 -1.72
C MET A 363 -17.25 13.21 -2.65
N LEU A 364 -18.10 12.26 -3.06
CA LEU A 364 -17.74 11.21 -4.02
C LEU A 364 -17.36 11.81 -5.36
N LEU A 365 -18.15 12.77 -5.87
CA LEU A 365 -17.86 13.48 -7.11
C LEU A 365 -16.55 14.27 -7.01
N VAL A 366 -16.39 15.08 -5.95
CA VAL A 366 -15.19 15.92 -5.75
C VAL A 366 -13.94 15.06 -5.61
N THR A 367 -13.97 14.01 -4.78
CA THR A 367 -12.83 13.13 -4.54
C THR A 367 -12.46 12.35 -5.81
N SER A 368 -13.45 11.73 -6.47
CA SER A 368 -13.20 10.96 -7.70
C SER A 368 -12.70 11.84 -8.85
N TYR A 369 -13.17 13.10 -8.92
CA TYR A 369 -12.67 14.09 -9.87
C TYR A 369 -11.23 14.51 -9.55
N ASN A 370 -10.93 14.86 -8.30
CA ASN A 370 -9.62 15.32 -7.86
C ASN A 370 -8.54 14.25 -7.95
N ASN A 371 -8.91 12.98 -7.82
CA ASN A 371 -8.00 11.87 -7.97
C ASN A 371 -7.43 11.80 -9.40
N VAL A 372 -8.18 12.25 -10.41
CA VAL A 372 -7.78 12.02 -11.82
C VAL A 372 -7.67 13.27 -12.69
N SER A 373 -8.27 14.39 -12.30
CA SER A 373 -8.13 15.66 -13.01
C SER A 373 -6.84 16.38 -12.64
N ALA A 374 -6.16 16.95 -13.64
CA ALA A 374 -5.02 17.85 -13.42
C ALA A 374 -5.44 19.17 -12.75
N LYS A 375 -6.67 19.63 -12.98
CA LYS A 375 -7.26 20.79 -12.29
C LYS A 375 -8.07 20.28 -11.12
N ARG A 376 -7.59 20.46 -9.89
CA ARG A 376 -8.29 20.04 -8.67
C ARG A 376 -9.38 21.04 -8.29
N ILE A 377 -10.56 20.54 -7.92
CA ILE A 377 -11.58 21.30 -7.19
C ILE A 377 -10.99 21.64 -5.81
N PRO A 378 -11.02 22.92 -5.39
CA PRO A 378 -10.45 23.33 -4.12
C PRO A 378 -11.21 22.71 -2.95
N THR A 379 -10.52 21.95 -2.11
CA THR A 379 -11.10 21.33 -0.90
C THR A 379 -10.65 22.03 0.39
N GLY A 380 -9.96 23.18 0.27
CA GLY A 380 -9.40 23.92 1.40
C GLY A 380 -8.09 23.36 1.94
N GLU A 381 -7.32 22.63 1.11
CA GLU A 381 -5.96 22.20 1.46
C GLU A 381 -5.11 23.42 1.88
N GLY A 382 -4.40 23.31 3.01
CA GLY A 382 -3.51 24.37 3.50
C GLY A 382 -4.18 25.48 4.33
N VAL A 383 -5.52 25.56 4.40
CA VAL A 383 -6.22 26.54 5.28
C VAL A 383 -5.85 26.31 6.75
N PHE A 384 -5.88 25.06 7.19
CA PHE A 384 -5.46 24.68 8.54
C PHE A 384 -3.98 24.99 8.78
N LYS A 385 -3.12 24.68 7.80
CA LYS A 385 -1.69 25.00 7.88
C LYS A 385 -1.47 26.51 8.07
N ALA A 386 -2.16 27.35 7.31
CA ALA A 386 -2.08 28.81 7.43
C ALA A 386 -2.56 29.32 8.79
N LEU A 387 -3.57 28.68 9.37
CA LEU A 387 -4.10 29.03 10.69
C LEU A 387 -3.14 28.61 11.82
N VAL A 388 -2.56 27.41 11.73
CA VAL A 388 -1.59 26.91 12.72
C VAL A 388 -0.26 27.66 12.65
N THR A 389 0.21 28.08 11.47
CA THR A 389 1.45 28.87 11.36
C THR A 389 1.37 30.25 12.03
N ARG A 390 0.17 30.74 12.37
CA ARG A 390 0.00 31.97 13.16
C ARG A 390 0.24 31.74 14.65
N VAL A 391 0.25 30.50 15.12
CA VAL A 391 0.47 30.11 16.51
C VAL A 391 1.94 29.70 16.67
N SER A 392 2.75 30.54 17.31
CA SER A 392 4.21 30.37 17.37
C SER A 392 4.70 29.12 18.12
N SER A 393 3.85 28.46 18.91
CA SER A 393 4.20 27.27 19.70
C SER A 393 3.99 25.93 18.98
N LEU A 394 3.30 25.92 17.83
CA LEU A 394 2.91 24.69 17.13
C LEU A 394 3.62 24.55 15.80
N THR A 395 4.49 23.54 15.68
CA THR A 395 5.15 23.18 14.42
C THR A 395 4.53 21.91 13.86
N LEU A 396 3.87 22.04 12.70
CA LEU A 396 3.30 20.91 11.99
C LEU A 396 4.42 20.02 11.44
N ARG A 397 4.24 18.71 11.58
CA ARG A 397 5.14 17.73 10.99
C ARG A 397 5.05 17.86 9.46
N PRO A 398 6.17 18.03 8.73
CA PRO A 398 6.12 17.98 7.28
C PRO A 398 5.56 16.62 6.87
N HIS A 399 4.61 16.61 5.93
CA HIS A 399 3.98 15.40 5.42
C HIS A 399 4.97 14.65 4.53
N ASP A 400 5.99 14.06 5.14
CA ASP A 400 7.04 13.31 4.46
C ASP A 400 6.80 11.82 4.73
N ARG A 401 6.10 11.15 3.80
CA ARG A 401 5.74 9.72 3.91
C ARG A 401 6.97 8.81 4.11
N HIS A 402 8.17 9.28 3.78
CA HIS A 402 9.43 8.57 4.02
C HIS A 402 9.87 8.57 5.50
N SER A 403 9.42 9.55 6.30
CA SER A 403 9.73 9.59 7.75
C SER A 403 8.97 8.53 8.56
N GLN A 404 7.94 7.91 7.97
CA GLN A 404 7.19 6.78 8.53
C GLN A 404 7.62 5.43 7.93
N ALA A 405 8.76 5.37 7.23
CA ALA A 405 9.26 4.14 6.64
C ALA A 405 9.49 3.05 7.72
N PRO A 406 9.02 1.82 7.48
CA PRO A 406 9.09 0.74 8.48
C PRO A 406 10.54 0.39 8.84
N TYR A 407 10.72 0.03 10.10
CA TYR A 407 11.97 -0.47 10.68
C TYR A 407 12.32 -1.85 10.06
N LEU A 408 13.60 -2.22 9.94
CA LEU A 408 14.06 -3.60 9.67
C LEU A 408 13.44 -4.41 8.50
N GLY A 409 12.88 -3.80 7.45
CA GLY A 409 12.29 -4.55 6.31
C GLY A 409 10.84 -5.03 6.52
N TYR A 410 10.16 -4.45 7.51
CA TYR A 410 8.74 -4.65 7.79
C TYR A 410 7.82 -4.02 6.72
N SER A 411 6.54 -4.43 6.70
CA SER A 411 5.57 -4.02 5.66
C SER A 411 5.17 -2.55 5.79
N ARG A 412 4.85 -1.90 4.66
CA ARG A 412 4.53 -0.47 4.58
C ARG A 412 3.07 -0.21 5.00
N TYR A 413 2.86 0.03 6.30
CA TYR A 413 1.59 0.47 6.89
C TYR A 413 1.77 1.74 7.73
N ALA A 414 0.74 2.58 7.81
CA ALA A 414 0.65 3.70 8.73
C ALA A 414 0.41 3.24 10.18
N ASP A 415 0.60 4.11 11.17
CA ASP A 415 0.40 3.76 12.57
C ASP A 415 -1.11 3.61 12.86
N ALA A 416 -1.48 2.45 13.43
CA ALA A 416 -2.87 2.07 13.71
C ALA A 416 -3.26 2.18 15.20
N GLU A 417 -2.33 2.58 16.07
CA GLU A 417 -2.53 2.71 17.52
C GLU A 417 -3.71 3.62 17.88
N VAL A 418 -3.89 4.72 17.13
CA VAL A 418 -5.00 5.66 17.30
C VAL A 418 -6.34 4.93 17.22
N LEU A 419 -6.54 4.08 16.21
CA LEU A 419 -7.77 3.32 16.06
C LEU A 419 -7.91 2.26 17.16
N GLY A 420 -6.82 1.60 17.55
CA GLY A 420 -6.84 0.61 18.64
C GLY A 420 -7.26 1.19 19.99
N HIS A 421 -6.71 2.35 20.35
CA HIS A 421 -7.10 3.07 21.56
C HIS A 421 -8.53 3.60 21.48
N ALA A 422 -8.96 4.13 20.33
CA ALA A 422 -10.35 4.56 20.14
C ALA A 422 -11.35 3.41 20.25
N CYS A 423 -11.04 2.23 19.69
CA CYS A 423 -11.86 1.03 19.87
C CYS A 423 -11.97 0.63 21.34
N SER A 424 -10.88 0.78 22.11
CA SER A 424 -10.90 0.51 23.55
C SER A 424 -11.79 1.50 24.31
N VAL A 425 -11.71 2.81 23.97
CA VAL A 425 -12.64 3.83 24.51
C VAL A 425 -14.09 3.43 24.22
N LEU A 426 -14.41 3.11 22.95
CA LEU A 426 -15.76 2.75 22.54
C LEU A 426 -16.26 1.49 23.27
N ALA A 427 -15.47 0.41 23.29
CA ALA A 427 -15.85 -0.84 23.94
C ALA A 427 -16.17 -0.66 25.42
N VAL A 428 -15.43 0.21 26.10
CA VAL A 428 -15.57 0.45 27.54
C VAL A 428 -16.81 1.26 27.84
N PHE A 429 -17.05 2.35 27.10
CA PHE A 429 -18.27 3.13 27.29
C PHE A 429 -19.52 2.41 26.80
N SER A 430 -19.39 1.45 25.87
CA SER A 430 -20.46 0.51 25.52
C SER A 430 -20.89 -0.36 26.71
N ILE A 431 -19.98 -0.73 27.62
CA ILE A 431 -20.28 -1.60 28.79
C ILE A 431 -20.60 -0.85 30.08
N THR A 432 -20.47 0.47 30.13
CA THR A 432 -20.74 1.28 31.34
C THR A 432 -22.21 1.32 31.80
N ALA A 433 -23.15 0.81 31.01
CA ALA A 433 -24.54 0.73 31.43
C ALA A 433 -24.77 -0.50 32.31
N SER A 434 -24.97 -0.30 33.62
CA SER A 434 -25.44 -1.37 34.48
C SER A 434 -26.78 -1.87 33.95
N MET A 435 -26.83 -3.14 33.54
CA MET A 435 -28.08 -3.85 33.34
C MET A 435 -28.83 -3.79 34.68
N GLY A 436 -29.87 -2.96 34.77
CA GLY A 436 -30.90 -3.15 35.79
C GLY A 436 -31.67 -4.45 35.49
N ASP A 437 -32.96 -4.49 35.84
CA ASP A 437 -33.87 -5.63 35.57
C ASP A 437 -34.16 -5.92 34.07
N ARG A 438 -33.31 -5.42 33.15
CA ARG A 438 -33.48 -5.54 31.70
C ARG A 438 -32.76 -6.76 31.16
N ALA A 439 -33.43 -7.51 30.28
CA ALA A 439 -32.85 -8.67 29.61
C ALA A 439 -31.57 -8.28 28.82
N PRO A 440 -30.47 -9.04 28.93
CA PRO A 440 -29.16 -8.69 28.34
C PRO A 440 -29.20 -8.54 26.80
N LEU A 441 -30.14 -9.20 26.13
CA LEU A 441 -30.37 -9.12 24.68
C LEU A 441 -31.06 -7.81 24.23
N GLY A 442 -31.67 -7.06 25.16
CA GLY A 442 -32.36 -5.78 24.86
C GLY A 442 -31.46 -4.54 24.88
N VAL A 443 -30.19 -4.69 25.26
CA VAL A 443 -29.20 -3.60 25.19
C VAL A 443 -28.34 -3.79 23.96
N LEU A 444 -28.69 -3.01 22.96
CA LEU A 444 -28.25 -3.08 21.57
C LEU A 444 -26.73 -3.06 21.36
N VAL A 445 -26.04 -2.33 22.21
CA VAL A 445 -24.72 -1.79 21.89
C VAL A 445 -23.60 -2.81 22.10
N LEU A 446 -23.87 -3.97 22.67
CA LEU A 446 -22.81 -4.77 23.25
C LEU A 446 -22.26 -5.95 22.45
N PRO A 447 -23.04 -6.74 21.69
CA PRO A 447 -22.41 -7.78 20.89
C PRO A 447 -21.63 -7.12 19.75
N TRP A 448 -22.23 -6.25 18.94
CA TRP A 448 -21.60 -5.86 17.67
C TRP A 448 -20.77 -4.58 17.71
N ALA A 449 -20.95 -3.64 18.64
CA ALA A 449 -20.00 -2.53 18.78
C ALA A 449 -18.70 -3.00 19.44
N VAL A 450 -18.80 -3.85 20.49
CA VAL A 450 -17.65 -4.42 21.19
C VAL A 450 -16.97 -5.50 20.35
N VAL A 451 -17.72 -6.40 19.69
CA VAL A 451 -17.10 -7.41 18.80
C VAL A 451 -16.49 -6.76 17.57
N ALA A 452 -17.17 -5.82 16.89
CA ALA A 452 -16.57 -5.13 15.75
C ALA A 452 -15.34 -4.31 16.17
N GLY A 453 -15.40 -3.60 17.31
CA GLY A 453 -14.25 -2.91 17.89
C GLY A 453 -13.10 -3.85 18.25
N GLY A 454 -13.40 -5.04 18.80
CA GLY A 454 -12.43 -6.09 19.10
C GLY A 454 -11.77 -6.68 17.85
N VAL A 455 -12.55 -6.95 16.80
CA VAL A 455 -12.03 -7.36 15.48
C VAL A 455 -11.12 -6.27 14.90
N LEU A 456 -11.50 -5.01 15.05
CA LEU A 456 -10.67 -3.88 14.62
C LEU A 456 -9.38 -3.77 15.45
N GLN A 457 -9.40 -4.13 16.74
CA GLN A 457 -8.18 -4.25 17.55
C GLN A 457 -7.28 -5.39 17.09
N LEU A 458 -7.83 -6.55 16.68
CA LEU A 458 -7.04 -7.62 16.06
C LEU A 458 -6.35 -7.14 14.78
N LEU A 459 -7.07 -6.35 13.97
CA LEU A 459 -6.50 -5.71 12.79
C LEU A 459 -5.36 -4.75 13.18
N VAL A 460 -5.58 -3.87 14.16
CA VAL A 460 -4.56 -2.93 14.66
C VAL A 460 -3.34 -3.69 15.18
N GLY A 461 -3.54 -4.78 15.94
CA GLY A 461 -2.47 -5.63 16.41
C GLY A 461 -1.67 -6.27 15.27
N SER A 462 -2.35 -6.72 14.21
CA SER A 462 -1.72 -7.27 13.00
C SER A 462 -0.90 -6.20 12.25
N VAL A 463 -1.41 -4.97 12.16
CA VAL A 463 -0.70 -3.83 11.55
C VAL A 463 0.49 -3.38 12.41
N ALA A 464 0.37 -3.39 13.74
CA ALA A 464 1.48 -3.10 14.64
C ALA A 464 2.60 -4.16 14.51
N PHE A 465 2.23 -5.44 14.45
CA PHE A 465 3.17 -6.54 14.24
C PHE A 465 3.90 -6.40 12.90
N SER A 466 3.16 -6.09 11.83
CA SER A 466 3.73 -5.94 10.49
C SER A 466 4.72 -4.79 10.36
N ARG A 467 4.78 -3.86 11.34
CA ARG A 467 5.74 -2.76 11.49
C ARG A 467 6.89 -3.05 12.46
N GLY A 468 6.89 -4.20 13.13
CA GLY A 468 7.89 -4.57 14.14
C GLY A 468 7.60 -4.10 15.56
N LYS A 469 6.38 -3.61 15.85
CA LYS A 469 5.91 -3.22 17.19
C LYS A 469 5.31 -4.42 17.92
N THR A 470 6.17 -5.35 18.34
CA THR A 470 5.76 -6.67 18.85
C THR A 470 5.02 -6.61 20.19
N LEU A 471 5.46 -5.74 21.11
CA LEU A 471 4.86 -5.61 22.45
C LEU A 471 3.51 -4.89 22.38
N GLU A 472 3.40 -3.82 21.59
CA GLU A 472 2.15 -3.10 21.35
C GLU A 472 1.14 -4.01 20.65
N SER A 473 1.59 -4.78 19.65
CA SER A 473 0.77 -5.77 18.96
C SER A 473 0.16 -6.79 19.92
N MET A 474 0.98 -7.36 20.82
CA MET A 474 0.51 -8.33 21.81
C MET A 474 -0.64 -7.77 22.66
N ALA A 475 -0.53 -6.51 23.10
CA ALA A 475 -1.59 -5.85 23.88
C ALA A 475 -2.88 -5.73 23.07
N PHE A 476 -2.83 -5.19 21.84
CA PHE A 476 -4.04 -5.02 21.01
C PHE A 476 -4.68 -6.36 20.62
N VAL A 477 -3.89 -7.39 20.32
CA VAL A 477 -4.43 -8.72 20.01
C VAL A 477 -5.12 -9.30 21.24
N LEU A 478 -4.47 -9.29 22.40
CA LEU A 478 -5.04 -9.83 23.64
C LEU A 478 -6.33 -9.10 24.03
N TYR A 479 -6.34 -7.77 23.92
CA TYR A 479 -7.51 -6.97 24.29
C TYR A 479 -8.63 -7.15 23.27
N GLY A 480 -8.30 -7.25 21.98
CA GLY A 480 -9.26 -7.55 20.92
C GLY A 480 -9.94 -8.89 21.12
N VAL A 481 -9.18 -9.95 21.41
CA VAL A 481 -9.74 -11.28 21.76
C VAL A 481 -10.64 -11.18 22.98
N MET A 482 -10.18 -10.51 24.04
CA MET A 482 -10.98 -10.34 25.27
C MET A 482 -12.29 -9.62 24.98
N TRP A 483 -12.26 -8.48 24.31
CA TRP A 483 -13.45 -7.71 23.94
C TRP A 483 -14.40 -8.52 23.07
N SER A 484 -13.91 -9.24 22.06
CA SER A 484 -14.75 -10.07 21.19
C SER A 484 -15.39 -11.25 21.93
N VAL A 485 -14.60 -12.03 22.69
CA VAL A 485 -15.11 -13.21 23.41
C VAL A 485 -16.06 -12.78 24.52
N TRP A 486 -15.70 -11.76 25.30
CA TRP A 486 -16.53 -11.28 26.40
C TRP A 486 -17.78 -10.56 25.91
N GLY A 487 -17.65 -9.70 24.91
CA GLY A 487 -18.77 -9.01 24.28
C GLY A 487 -19.82 -10.02 23.78
N LEU A 488 -19.36 -11.08 23.12
CA LEU A 488 -20.25 -12.15 22.63
C LEU A 488 -20.85 -12.98 23.77
N THR A 489 -20.04 -13.44 24.73
CA THR A 489 -20.51 -14.32 25.80
C THR A 489 -21.46 -13.61 26.75
N ARG A 490 -21.14 -12.40 27.19
CA ARG A 490 -21.94 -11.62 28.16
C ARG A 490 -23.23 -11.06 27.59
N TYR A 491 -23.21 -10.62 26.34
CA TYR A 491 -24.34 -9.87 25.75
C TYR A 491 -25.02 -10.59 24.59
N GLY A 492 -24.43 -11.65 24.05
CA GLY A 492 -25.05 -12.53 23.06
C GLY A 492 -26.01 -13.56 23.65
N GLY A 493 -26.39 -13.46 24.93
CA GLY A 493 -27.33 -14.37 25.59
C GLY A 493 -26.74 -15.72 26.04
N LEU A 494 -25.45 -15.98 25.78
CA LEU A 494 -24.74 -17.20 26.19
C LEU A 494 -24.32 -17.19 27.67
N TYR A 495 -24.48 -16.06 28.35
CA TYR A 495 -23.89 -15.80 29.66
C TYR A 495 -24.58 -16.52 30.81
N GLY A 496 -25.90 -16.67 30.74
CA GLY A 496 -26.71 -17.24 31.83
C GLY A 496 -26.36 -18.69 32.13
N ASP A 497 -26.12 -19.49 31.08
CA ASP A 497 -25.80 -20.92 31.20
C ASP A 497 -24.31 -21.18 31.49
N THR A 498 -23.45 -20.17 31.36
CA THR A 498 -21.97 -20.30 31.43
C THR A 498 -21.34 -19.63 32.65
N ARG A 499 -22.11 -18.91 33.48
CA ARG A 499 -21.63 -18.41 34.78
C ARG A 499 -21.18 -19.59 35.65
N GLY A 500 -19.93 -19.55 36.12
CA GLY A 500 -19.36 -20.63 36.93
C GLY A 500 -17.84 -20.71 36.86
N PHE A 501 -17.32 -21.78 37.47
CA PHE A 501 -15.88 -22.00 37.66
C PHE A 501 -15.08 -21.98 36.34
N ASN A 502 -15.59 -22.62 35.28
CA ASN A 502 -14.89 -22.74 34.00
C ASN A 502 -14.63 -21.36 33.34
N LEU A 503 -15.61 -20.46 33.42
CA LEU A 503 -15.46 -19.10 32.91
C LEU A 503 -14.45 -18.30 33.74
N ALA A 504 -14.49 -18.43 35.07
CA ALA A 504 -13.54 -17.80 35.97
C ALA A 504 -12.08 -18.25 35.69
N VAL A 505 -11.85 -19.54 35.43
CA VAL A 505 -10.52 -20.07 35.05
C VAL A 505 -10.02 -19.45 33.74
N GLY A 506 -10.90 -19.27 32.75
CA GLY A 506 -10.57 -18.57 31.51
C GLY A 506 -10.14 -17.12 31.77
N ILE A 507 -10.88 -16.39 32.60
CA ILE A 507 -10.58 -14.99 32.95
C ILE A 507 -9.26 -14.89 33.73
N ILE A 508 -8.99 -15.80 34.67
CA ILE A 508 -7.72 -15.86 35.40
C ILE A 508 -6.55 -16.10 34.44
N SER A 509 -6.74 -16.95 33.43
CA SER A 509 -5.73 -17.18 32.39
C SER A 509 -5.41 -15.89 31.62
N PHE A 510 -6.43 -15.12 31.23
CA PHE A 510 -6.23 -13.80 30.62
C PHE A 510 -5.59 -12.78 31.56
N LEU A 511 -5.90 -12.83 32.85
CA LEU A 511 -5.28 -11.98 33.87
C LEU A 511 -3.76 -12.22 33.91
N LEU A 512 -3.33 -13.50 33.90
CA LEU A 512 -1.92 -13.89 33.84
C LEU A 512 -1.24 -13.41 32.55
N PHE A 513 -1.89 -13.58 31.39
CA PHE A 513 -1.37 -13.04 30.12
C PHE A 513 -1.26 -11.52 30.16
N ASN A 514 -2.22 -10.81 30.75
CA ASN A 514 -2.16 -9.36 30.88
C ASN A 514 -1.06 -8.90 31.86
N SER A 515 -0.70 -9.72 32.86
CA SER A 515 0.49 -9.47 33.69
C SER A 515 1.77 -9.48 32.83
N LEU A 516 1.90 -10.42 31.89
CA LEU A 516 3.03 -10.44 30.94
C LEU A 516 3.03 -9.21 30.04
N VAL A 517 1.87 -8.79 29.53
CA VAL A 517 1.73 -7.54 28.76
C VAL A 517 2.15 -6.33 29.58
N THR A 518 1.76 -6.27 30.85
CA THR A 518 2.12 -5.18 31.77
C THR A 518 3.63 -5.14 32.04
N VAL A 519 4.28 -6.30 32.19
CA VAL A 519 5.75 -6.40 32.29
C VAL A 519 6.41 -5.94 30.99
N GLY A 520 5.89 -6.36 29.84
CA GLY A 520 6.36 -5.90 28.52
C GLY A 520 6.24 -4.37 28.37
N ALA A 521 5.15 -3.79 28.86
CA ALA A 521 4.91 -2.36 28.79
C ALA A 521 5.95 -1.52 29.56
N LEU A 522 6.64 -2.10 30.55
CA LEU A 522 7.74 -1.42 31.29
C LEU A 522 8.88 -0.96 30.35
N PHE A 523 9.06 -1.67 29.23
CA PHE A 523 10.07 -1.37 28.21
C PHE A 523 9.57 -0.37 27.15
N LEU A 524 8.28 -0.02 27.14
CA LEU A 524 7.67 0.88 26.18
C LEU A 524 7.61 2.32 26.71
N SER A 525 6.66 2.60 27.60
CA SER A 525 6.45 3.92 28.20
C SER A 525 5.58 3.83 29.45
N VAL A 526 5.61 4.87 30.29
CA VAL A 526 4.72 4.97 31.45
C VAL A 526 3.24 4.88 31.03
N ALA A 527 2.85 5.53 29.93
CA ALA A 527 1.49 5.46 29.43
C ALA A 527 1.08 4.02 29.07
N TRP A 528 1.95 3.25 28.42
CA TRP A 528 1.66 1.84 28.12
C TRP A 528 1.51 0.99 29.39
N VAL A 529 2.31 1.25 30.43
CA VAL A 529 2.21 0.55 31.72
C VAL A 529 0.87 0.86 32.38
N VAL A 530 0.49 2.14 32.45
CA VAL A 530 -0.80 2.55 33.05
C VAL A 530 -1.96 2.00 32.22
N TYR A 531 -1.86 1.99 30.90
CA TYR A 531 -2.86 1.40 30.00
C TYR A 531 -3.04 -0.10 30.25
N ALA A 532 -1.96 -0.87 30.39
CA ALA A 532 -2.04 -2.30 30.69
C ALA A 532 -2.52 -2.62 32.11
N ALA A 533 -2.08 -1.82 33.09
CA ALA A 533 -2.50 -1.94 34.48
C ALA A 533 -4.00 -1.62 34.66
N THR A 534 -4.49 -0.59 34.00
CA THR A 534 -5.93 -0.23 34.06
C THR A 534 -6.80 -1.27 33.34
N PHE A 535 -6.30 -1.94 32.29
CA PHE A 535 -7.00 -3.09 31.70
C PHE A 535 -7.08 -4.29 32.66
N HIS A 536 -6.12 -4.44 33.57
CA HIS A 536 -6.15 -5.47 34.62
C HIS A 536 -7.40 -5.33 35.50
N LEU A 537 -7.77 -4.09 35.83
CA LEU A 537 -8.99 -3.79 36.58
C LEU A 537 -10.26 -4.22 35.82
N ILE A 538 -10.29 -4.05 34.49
CA ILE A 538 -11.41 -4.50 33.64
C ILE A 538 -11.55 -6.03 33.71
N ILE A 539 -10.43 -6.76 33.60
CA ILE A 539 -10.43 -8.22 33.72
C ILE A 539 -10.90 -8.66 35.12
N ILE A 540 -10.49 -7.95 36.18
CA ILE A 540 -10.97 -8.21 37.55
C ILE A 540 -12.48 -7.96 37.66
N SER A 541 -13.00 -6.90 37.04
CA SER A 541 -14.45 -6.65 36.98
C SER A 541 -15.19 -7.83 36.33
N PHE A 542 -14.65 -8.36 35.22
CA PHE A 542 -15.22 -9.52 34.55
C PHE A 542 -15.16 -10.79 35.42
N LEU A 543 -14.06 -10.99 36.16
CA LEU A 543 -13.92 -12.10 37.09
C LEU A 543 -14.95 -12.03 38.23
N LEU A 544 -15.12 -10.86 38.83
CA LEU A 544 -16.08 -10.65 39.91
C LEU A 544 -17.51 -10.88 39.43
N ASP A 545 -17.85 -10.48 38.20
CA ASP A 545 -19.16 -10.74 37.62
C ASP A 545 -19.39 -12.23 37.32
N ALA A 546 -18.38 -12.93 36.80
CA ALA A 546 -18.45 -14.37 36.55
C ALA A 546 -18.66 -15.19 37.84
N MET A 547 -18.17 -14.69 38.98
CA MET A 547 -18.38 -15.27 40.31
C MET A 547 -19.67 -14.80 41.00
N GLY A 548 -20.43 -13.87 40.41
CA GLY A 548 -21.61 -13.30 41.05
C GLY A 548 -21.31 -12.41 42.27
N ALA A 549 -20.08 -11.90 42.38
CA ALA A 549 -19.58 -11.12 43.51
C ALA A 549 -19.23 -9.66 43.13
N LEU A 550 -19.72 -9.16 41.99
CA LEU A 550 -19.44 -7.81 41.51
C LEU A 550 -20.13 -6.76 42.39
N PRO A 551 -19.36 -5.87 43.07
CA PRO A 551 -19.95 -4.77 43.83
C PRO A 551 -20.64 -3.77 42.90
N TYR A 552 -21.78 -3.24 43.32
CA TYR A 552 -22.52 -2.24 42.55
C TYR A 552 -21.63 -1.03 42.23
N GLY A 553 -21.51 -0.69 40.94
CA GLY A 553 -20.76 0.46 40.46
C GLY A 553 -19.25 0.26 40.32
N TYR A 554 -18.69 -0.90 40.71
CA TYR A 554 -17.27 -1.21 40.48
C TYR A 554 -16.93 -1.24 38.99
N ASP A 555 -17.76 -1.91 38.20
CA ASP A 555 -17.66 -1.99 36.74
C ASP A 555 -17.71 -0.61 36.07
N ILE A 556 -18.57 0.28 36.55
CA ILE A 556 -18.67 1.67 36.08
C ILE A 556 -17.38 2.43 36.39
N GLY A 557 -16.92 2.38 37.64
CA GLY A 557 -15.73 3.11 38.08
C GLY A 557 -14.46 2.69 37.31
N VAL A 558 -14.24 1.39 37.17
CA VAL A 558 -13.11 0.84 36.43
C VAL A 558 -13.20 1.17 34.93
N SER A 559 -14.39 1.11 34.35
CA SER A 559 -14.62 1.48 32.95
C SER A 559 -14.29 2.96 32.70
N ILE A 560 -14.68 3.86 33.59
CA ILE A 560 -14.32 5.28 33.47
C ILE A 560 -12.80 5.46 33.51
N VAL A 561 -12.10 4.80 34.44
CA VAL A 561 -10.64 4.89 34.58
C VAL A 561 -9.91 4.42 33.32
N PHE A 562 -10.22 3.21 32.83
CA PHE A 562 -9.58 2.67 31.63
C PHE A 562 -10.01 3.44 30.35
N GLY A 563 -11.25 3.92 30.30
CA GLY A 563 -11.75 4.76 29.22
C GLY A 563 -11.01 6.09 29.10
N LEU A 564 -10.77 6.78 30.22
CA LEU A 564 -9.98 8.03 30.25
C LEU A 564 -8.53 7.79 29.83
N MET A 565 -7.92 6.70 30.29
CA MET A 565 -6.56 6.34 29.89
C MET A 565 -6.45 6.03 28.40
N SER A 566 -7.40 5.26 27.86
CA SER A 566 -7.49 4.95 26.44
C SER A 566 -7.69 6.23 25.61
N PHE A 567 -8.53 7.16 26.08
CA PHE A 567 -8.77 8.44 25.44
C PHE A 567 -7.51 9.33 25.43
N TYR A 568 -6.74 9.33 26.52
CA TYR A 568 -5.45 10.00 26.57
C TYR A 568 -4.47 9.44 25.52
N CYS A 569 -4.35 8.11 25.41
CA CYS A 569 -3.51 7.46 24.41
C CYS A 569 -3.98 7.78 22.97
N PHE A 570 -5.29 7.78 22.71
CA PHE A 570 -5.86 8.19 21.42
C PHE A 570 -5.46 9.62 21.05
N LEU A 571 -5.64 10.58 21.98
CA LEU A 571 -5.30 11.97 21.74
C LEU A 571 -3.79 12.15 21.54
N SER A 572 -2.98 11.52 22.39
CA SER A 572 -1.53 11.55 22.28
C SER A 572 -1.04 10.98 20.93
N GLY A 573 -1.67 9.93 20.43
CA GLY A 573 -1.40 9.37 19.11
C GLY A 573 -1.67 10.37 17.98
N LEU A 574 -2.84 11.03 18.00
CA LEU A 574 -3.19 12.05 17.00
C LEU A 574 -2.23 13.25 17.02
N PHE A 575 -1.89 13.75 18.20
CA PHE A 575 -0.91 14.83 18.33
C PHE A 575 0.47 14.43 17.79
N SER A 576 0.90 13.19 18.03
CA SER A 576 2.19 12.68 17.54
C SER A 576 2.21 12.46 16.01
N LEU A 577 1.05 12.22 15.40
CA LEU A 577 0.90 12.15 13.95
C LEU A 577 0.98 13.54 13.30
N THR A 578 0.44 14.57 13.97
CA THR A 578 0.28 15.91 13.40
C THR A 578 1.43 16.87 13.70
N PHE A 579 2.02 16.81 14.90
CA PHE A 579 3.02 17.77 15.36
C PHE A 579 4.43 17.17 15.44
N LEU A 580 5.44 18.02 15.27
CA LEU A 580 6.85 17.60 15.20
C LEU A 580 7.41 17.26 16.60
N THR A 581 6.95 17.95 17.63
CA THR A 581 7.23 17.66 19.04
C THR A 581 6.01 17.02 19.71
N PRO A 582 6.17 15.94 20.49
CA PRO A 582 5.07 15.34 21.21
C PRO A 582 4.55 16.33 22.27
N GLN A 583 3.37 16.88 22.03
CA GLN A 583 2.71 17.83 22.94
C GLN A 583 2.12 17.13 24.18
N LEU A 584 1.76 15.84 24.04
CA LEU A 584 1.27 14.99 25.13
C LEU A 584 2.33 13.95 25.48
N PRO A 585 2.85 13.96 26.72
CA PRO A 585 3.96 13.08 27.10
C PRO A 585 3.49 11.66 27.45
N LEU A 586 3.80 10.69 26.59
CA LEU A 586 3.60 9.25 26.90
C LEU A 586 4.50 8.72 28.03
N GLY A 587 5.47 9.52 28.47
CA GLY A 587 6.49 9.12 29.45
C GLY A 587 7.63 8.32 28.82
N ARG A 588 8.70 8.12 29.59
CA ARG A 588 9.86 7.29 29.20
C ARG A 588 9.63 5.84 29.62
N ALA A 589 10.28 4.88 28.96
CA ALA A 589 10.31 3.49 29.45
C ALA A 589 10.85 3.44 30.89
N LEU A 590 10.18 2.67 31.76
CA LEU A 590 10.57 2.50 33.17
C LEU A 590 11.81 1.62 33.31
N VAL A 591 11.95 0.62 32.42
CA VAL A 591 13.11 -0.26 32.36
C VAL A 591 13.79 -0.08 31.01
N ARG A 592 15.04 0.37 31.02
CA ARG A 592 15.91 0.38 29.85
C ARG A 592 16.83 -0.82 29.94
N LEU A 593 16.74 -1.74 28.98
CA LEU A 593 17.78 -2.76 28.80
C LEU A 593 19.08 -2.05 28.45
N SER A 594 20.10 -2.14 29.31
CA SER A 594 21.45 -1.71 28.95
C SER A 594 21.98 -2.68 27.89
N GLY A 595 21.96 -2.24 26.63
CA GLY A 595 22.40 -3.04 25.48
C GLY A 595 21.67 -2.74 24.18
N THR A 596 20.49 -2.12 24.21
CA THR A 596 19.68 -1.84 22.99
C THR A 596 19.18 -0.40 22.87
N GLY A 597 19.73 0.54 23.62
CA GLY A 597 19.43 1.97 23.48
C GLY A 597 20.64 2.83 23.78
N GLY A 598 21.01 3.67 22.82
CA GLY A 598 22.22 4.51 22.78
C GLY A 598 22.60 5.17 24.11
N GLY A 599 23.84 4.89 24.52
CA GLY A 599 24.43 5.38 25.76
C GLY A 599 25.87 4.91 25.91
N GLY A 600 26.67 5.02 24.85
CA GLY A 600 28.11 4.79 24.89
C GLY A 600 28.75 5.60 23.78
N LYS A 601 29.51 6.62 24.14
CA LYS A 601 30.44 7.34 23.24
C LYS A 601 31.41 6.29 22.68
N ASP A 602 31.15 5.86 21.45
CA ASP A 602 32.07 5.37 20.41
C ASP A 602 31.19 4.81 19.26
N ILE A 603 30.28 5.66 18.78
CA ILE A 603 29.08 5.29 18.00
C ILE A 603 29.40 5.21 16.51
N CYS A 604 29.13 4.07 15.89
CA CYS A 604 29.01 3.90 14.44
C CYS A 604 28.20 5.06 13.83
N LEU A 605 28.83 5.86 12.97
CA LEU A 605 28.23 7.09 12.43
C LEU A 605 27.09 6.76 11.45
N HIS A 606 25.84 7.09 11.79
CA HIS A 606 24.70 6.98 10.88
C HIS A 606 24.41 8.32 10.20
N VAL A 607 24.56 8.38 8.87
CA VAL A 607 24.38 9.63 8.12
C VAL A 607 23.52 9.43 6.87
N PRO A 608 22.64 10.39 6.52
CA PRO A 608 21.70 10.23 5.43
C PRO A 608 22.39 10.23 4.05
N ALA A 609 22.14 9.20 3.24
CA ALA A 609 22.77 9.01 1.93
C ALA A 609 22.45 10.12 0.91
N ARG A 610 21.32 10.83 1.10
CA ARG A 610 20.85 11.89 0.20
C ARG A 610 21.66 13.19 0.27
N LYS A 611 22.55 13.34 1.26
CA LYS A 611 23.38 14.55 1.43
C LYS A 611 24.81 14.26 0.98
N ALA A 612 25.33 15.05 0.03
CA ALA A 612 26.71 14.92 -0.41
C ALA A 612 27.72 15.03 0.75
N THR A 613 27.46 15.90 1.73
CA THR A 613 28.28 16.04 2.94
C THR A 613 28.36 14.76 3.77
N ALA A 614 27.29 13.97 3.82
CA ALA A 614 27.26 12.70 4.53
C ALA A 614 28.08 11.62 3.80
N VAL A 615 28.00 11.56 2.47
CA VAL A 615 28.83 10.65 1.67
C VAL A 615 30.31 10.99 1.85
N HIS A 616 30.65 12.29 1.91
CA HIS A 616 32.01 12.75 2.17
C HIS A 616 32.52 12.32 3.56
N GLN A 617 31.69 12.41 4.60
CA GLN A 617 32.05 11.93 5.94
C GLN A 617 32.37 10.43 5.95
N ILE A 618 31.55 9.63 5.26
CA ILE A 618 31.76 8.19 5.14
C ILE A 618 33.02 7.87 4.32
N ALA A 619 33.30 8.66 3.27
CA ALA A 619 34.52 8.55 2.50
C ALA A 619 35.77 8.78 3.36
N GLU A 620 35.76 9.79 4.24
CA GLU A 620 36.88 10.06 5.17
C GLU A 620 37.08 8.94 6.21
N ILE A 621 35.99 8.34 6.69
CA ILE A 621 36.08 7.13 7.54
C ILE A 621 36.75 5.98 6.78
N MET A 622 36.35 5.72 5.54
CA MET A 622 36.97 4.65 4.73
C MET A 622 38.44 4.93 4.41
N LYS A 623 38.77 6.19 4.08
CA LYS A 623 40.15 6.62 3.83
C LYS A 623 41.03 6.56 5.08
N SER A 624 40.46 6.59 6.28
CA SER A 624 41.20 6.44 7.55
C SER A 624 41.28 4.99 8.04
N GLY A 625 40.86 4.01 7.23
CA GLY A 625 40.95 2.57 7.57
C GLY A 625 39.66 2.00 8.18
N GLY A 626 38.58 2.78 8.22
CA GLY A 626 37.28 2.33 8.69
C GLY A 626 36.49 1.51 7.66
N ILE A 627 35.54 0.72 8.15
CA ILE A 627 34.60 -0.07 7.33
C ILE A 627 33.19 0.47 7.50
N CYS A 628 32.46 0.58 6.39
CA CYS A 628 31.18 1.26 6.37
C CYS A 628 30.07 0.40 5.74
N GLY A 629 28.84 0.59 6.20
CA GLY A 629 27.63 0.11 5.53
C GLY A 629 27.20 1.06 4.42
N MET A 630 26.89 0.52 3.24
CA MET A 630 26.51 1.30 2.07
C MET A 630 25.24 0.74 1.40
N PRO A 631 24.27 1.60 0.99
CA PRO A 631 23.13 1.18 0.18
C PRO A 631 23.56 0.84 -1.25
N THR A 632 22.81 -0.04 -1.93
CA THR A 632 23.04 -0.38 -3.34
C THR A 632 21.71 -0.50 -4.10
N ASP A 633 21.79 -0.74 -5.41
CA ASP A 633 20.69 -1.14 -6.29
C ASP A 633 20.12 -2.53 -5.97
N THR A 634 20.76 -3.26 -5.06
CA THR A 634 20.35 -4.57 -4.56
C THR A 634 20.24 -4.49 -3.03
N VAL A 635 21.07 -5.23 -2.30
CA VAL A 635 21.08 -5.27 -0.83
C VAL A 635 22.13 -4.30 -0.24
N TYR A 636 22.04 -3.96 1.04
CA TYR A 636 23.09 -3.24 1.75
C TYR A 636 24.35 -4.10 1.86
N VAL A 637 25.50 -3.44 1.71
CA VAL A 637 26.81 -4.09 1.70
C VAL A 637 27.74 -3.44 2.72
N LEU A 638 28.71 -4.23 3.18
CA LEU A 638 29.81 -3.76 4.01
C LEU A 638 31.01 -3.51 3.09
N VAL A 639 31.59 -2.33 3.19
CA VAL A 639 32.62 -1.84 2.27
C VAL A 639 33.88 -1.38 3.01
N ALA A 640 35.01 -1.60 2.36
CA ALA A 640 36.33 -1.11 2.76
C ALA A 640 37.08 -0.55 1.54
N ALA A 641 37.94 0.44 1.73
CA ALA A 641 38.77 1.00 0.66
C ALA A 641 39.86 -0.01 0.25
N CYS A 642 40.07 -0.26 -1.05
CA CYS A 642 41.10 -1.24 -1.49
C CYS A 642 42.52 -0.78 -1.21
N ASN A 643 42.77 0.54 -1.22
CA ASN A 643 44.07 1.13 -0.88
C ASN A 643 44.36 1.15 0.64
N ARG A 644 43.50 0.51 1.45
CA ARG A 644 43.65 0.32 2.89
C ARG A 644 43.60 -1.18 3.23
N PRO A 645 44.74 -1.89 3.14
CA PRO A 645 44.80 -3.33 3.38
C PRO A 645 44.27 -3.76 4.77
N ASP A 646 44.51 -2.91 5.77
CA ASP A 646 44.02 -3.04 7.14
C ASP A 646 42.48 -3.01 7.22
N ALA A 647 41.84 -2.10 6.48
CA ALA A 647 40.38 -2.01 6.41
C ALA A 647 39.76 -3.22 5.72
N VAL A 648 40.38 -3.71 4.64
CA VAL A 648 39.94 -4.92 3.92
C VAL A 648 40.01 -6.14 4.84
N GLU A 649 41.11 -6.30 5.57
CA GLU A 649 41.26 -7.38 6.55
C GLU A 649 40.24 -7.27 7.69
N LYS A 650 39.97 -6.05 8.19
CA LYS A 650 38.92 -5.77 9.18
C LYS A 650 37.54 -6.18 8.66
N ALA A 651 37.19 -5.77 7.43
CA ALA A 651 35.91 -6.12 6.81
C ALA A 651 35.74 -7.63 6.62
N TYR A 652 36.81 -8.32 6.23
CA TYR A 652 36.83 -9.78 6.11
C TYR A 652 36.62 -10.47 7.48
N LYS A 653 37.40 -10.08 8.50
CA LYS A 653 37.35 -10.66 9.86
C LYS A 653 36.06 -10.34 10.63
N CYS A 654 35.39 -9.23 10.32
CA CYS A 654 34.11 -8.85 10.95
C CYS A 654 33.07 -9.97 10.87
N LYS A 655 33.11 -10.72 9.77
CA LYS A 655 32.31 -11.92 9.55
C LYS A 655 33.16 -13.08 10.06
N GLN A 656 32.76 -13.72 11.16
CA GLN A 656 33.32 -15.01 11.58
C GLN A 656 32.98 -16.04 10.49
N GLN A 657 33.72 -16.02 9.38
CA GLN A 657 33.42 -16.80 8.20
C GLN A 657 33.76 -18.27 8.46
N ALA A 658 32.78 -19.15 8.24
CA ALA A 658 33.10 -20.44 7.65
C ALA A 658 33.80 -20.16 6.30
N GLN A 659 34.91 -20.83 6.05
CA GLN A 659 36.04 -20.47 5.18
C GLN A 659 35.78 -20.14 3.68
N ASP A 660 34.55 -20.01 3.19
CA ASP A 660 34.27 -20.31 1.78
C ASP A 660 33.75 -19.17 0.88
N ARG A 661 33.74 -17.88 1.28
CA ARG A 661 33.27 -16.79 0.39
C ARG A 661 34.19 -15.57 0.32
N PRO A 662 34.91 -15.36 -0.79
CA PRO A 662 35.79 -14.21 -0.94
C PRO A 662 35.01 -12.90 -1.15
N MET A 663 35.65 -11.76 -0.84
CA MET A 663 35.11 -10.42 -1.13
C MET A 663 35.16 -10.13 -2.64
N SER A 664 34.31 -9.20 -3.08
CA SER A 664 34.29 -8.70 -4.47
C SER A 664 34.92 -7.30 -4.56
N LEU A 665 35.39 -6.92 -5.74
CA LEU A 665 35.96 -5.60 -6.03
C LEU A 665 34.95 -4.75 -6.77
N TRP A 666 34.63 -3.55 -6.29
CA TRP A 666 33.68 -2.68 -6.95
C TRP A 666 34.36 -1.39 -7.42
N VAL A 667 33.94 -0.95 -8.61
CA VAL A 667 34.41 0.26 -9.29
C VAL A 667 33.23 1.18 -9.58
N SER A 668 33.48 2.48 -9.71
CA SER A 668 32.43 3.47 -10.03
C SER A 668 32.20 3.62 -11.54
N SER A 669 33.18 3.22 -12.35
CA SER A 669 33.15 3.28 -13.80
C SER A 669 34.16 2.29 -14.36
N ILE A 670 33.90 1.78 -15.57
CA ILE A 670 34.85 0.92 -16.29
C ILE A 670 36.18 1.65 -16.53
N ASN A 671 36.18 2.98 -16.63
CA ASN A 671 37.39 3.79 -16.81
C ASN A 671 38.41 3.61 -15.66
N GLN A 672 37.98 3.17 -14.47
CA GLN A 672 38.92 2.83 -13.38
C GLN A 672 39.76 1.58 -13.69
N LEU A 673 39.36 0.79 -14.68
CA LEU A 673 40.08 -0.39 -15.19
C LEU A 673 40.90 -0.07 -16.46
N GLU A 674 40.88 1.16 -16.97
CA GLU A 674 41.60 1.54 -18.20
C GLU A 674 43.11 1.20 -18.15
N PRO A 675 43.83 1.40 -17.02
CA PRO A 675 45.26 1.07 -16.96
C PRO A 675 45.58 -0.42 -17.13
N VAL A 676 44.57 -1.29 -17.02
CA VAL A 676 44.71 -2.75 -17.15
C VAL A 676 43.92 -3.31 -18.32
N ARG A 677 43.41 -2.42 -19.19
CA ARG A 677 42.66 -2.77 -20.39
C ARG A 677 43.42 -3.73 -21.30
N SER A 678 44.73 -3.51 -21.49
CA SER A 678 45.58 -4.38 -22.32
C SER A 678 45.75 -5.80 -21.76
N LEU A 679 45.40 -6.02 -20.48
CA LEU A 679 45.43 -7.33 -19.83
C LEU A 679 44.06 -8.04 -19.87
N LEU A 680 43.04 -7.39 -20.43
CA LEU A 680 41.69 -7.91 -20.61
C LEU A 680 41.42 -8.09 -22.11
N SER A 681 40.63 -9.09 -22.47
CA SER A 681 40.23 -9.26 -23.87
C SER A 681 39.26 -8.17 -24.31
N ALA A 682 39.30 -7.82 -25.60
CA ALA A 682 38.38 -6.83 -26.17
C ALA A 682 36.91 -7.25 -25.99
N LEU A 683 36.62 -8.55 -26.11
CA LEU A 683 35.27 -9.10 -25.92
C LEU A 683 34.79 -8.90 -24.47
N LEU A 684 35.66 -9.13 -23.50
CA LEU A 684 35.36 -8.90 -22.08
C LEU A 684 35.12 -7.42 -21.79
N TRP A 685 35.95 -6.55 -22.33
CA TRP A 685 35.84 -5.10 -22.14
C TRP A 685 34.51 -4.56 -22.69
N ASP A 686 34.11 -4.99 -23.89
CA ASP A 686 32.86 -4.56 -24.51
C ASP A 686 31.63 -5.15 -23.82
N PHE A 687 31.74 -6.39 -23.30
CA PHE A 687 30.71 -6.97 -22.47
C PHE A 687 30.54 -6.21 -21.15
N MET A 688 31.63 -5.86 -20.47
CA MET A 688 31.61 -4.99 -19.28
C MET A 688 30.97 -3.64 -19.60
N SER A 689 31.36 -3.02 -20.71
CA SER A 689 30.85 -1.70 -21.14
C SER A 689 29.36 -1.72 -21.46
N ALA A 690 28.86 -2.80 -22.06
CA ALA A 690 27.43 -2.94 -22.39
C ALA A 690 26.58 -3.32 -21.17
N ALA A 691 27.14 -4.11 -20.26
CA ALA A 691 26.41 -4.62 -19.10
C ALA A 691 26.43 -3.65 -17.91
N TRP A 692 27.41 -2.76 -17.78
CA TRP A 692 27.55 -1.85 -16.64
C TRP A 692 27.26 -0.39 -16.98
N PRO A 693 26.76 0.41 -16.01
CA PRO A 693 26.44 0.06 -14.62
C PRO A 693 25.16 -0.78 -14.47
N SER A 694 25.19 -1.86 -13.67
CA SER A 694 24.02 -2.72 -13.43
C SER A 694 24.16 -3.64 -12.22
N SER A 695 23.12 -4.45 -11.97
CA SER A 695 23.11 -5.51 -10.96
C SER A 695 23.73 -6.84 -11.43
N ILE A 696 24.68 -6.78 -12.38
CA ILE A 696 25.48 -7.91 -12.86
C ILE A 696 26.88 -7.83 -12.22
N SER A 697 27.36 -8.91 -11.63
CA SER A 697 28.74 -9.06 -11.14
C SER A 697 29.46 -10.05 -12.04
N MET A 698 30.66 -9.71 -12.51
CA MET A 698 31.43 -10.51 -13.46
C MET A 698 32.63 -11.14 -12.77
N VAL A 699 32.79 -12.45 -12.89
CA VAL A 699 33.94 -13.19 -12.39
C VAL A 699 34.96 -13.31 -13.53
N ILE A 700 36.14 -12.73 -13.34
CA ILE A 700 37.23 -12.74 -14.33
C ILE A 700 38.48 -13.38 -13.75
N ALA A 701 39.45 -13.68 -14.62
CA ALA A 701 40.73 -14.25 -14.19
C ALA A 701 41.47 -13.28 -13.25
N ARG A 702 42.00 -13.83 -12.16
CA ARG A 702 42.90 -13.12 -11.25
C ARG A 702 44.23 -12.86 -11.98
N GLY A 703 44.75 -11.64 -11.88
CA GLY A 703 46.05 -11.31 -12.47
C GLY A 703 46.81 -10.25 -11.69
N PRO A 704 48.07 -9.95 -12.10
CA PRO A 704 48.93 -8.94 -11.47
C PRO A 704 48.30 -7.54 -11.47
N TRP A 705 47.35 -7.29 -12.38
CA TRP A 705 46.59 -6.06 -12.48
C TRP A 705 45.92 -5.62 -11.18
N MET A 706 45.63 -6.53 -10.24
CA MET A 706 45.08 -6.17 -8.93
C MET A 706 46.03 -5.36 -8.03
N GLU A 707 47.34 -5.45 -8.23
CA GLU A 707 48.33 -4.70 -7.44
C GLU A 707 48.14 -3.18 -7.57
N MET A 708 47.57 -2.73 -8.69
CA MET A 708 47.31 -1.31 -8.95
C MET A 708 46.34 -0.67 -7.93
N PHE A 709 45.51 -1.46 -7.24
CA PHE A 709 44.50 -0.95 -6.30
C PHE A 709 45.03 -0.78 -4.87
N GLY A 710 46.32 -1.03 -4.63
CA GLY A 710 46.95 -0.83 -3.31
C GLY A 710 46.53 -1.86 -2.27
N LEU A 711 46.15 -3.08 -2.71
CA LEU A 711 45.61 -4.13 -1.84
C LEU A 711 46.65 -4.78 -0.92
N GLY A 712 47.93 -4.80 -1.31
CA GLY A 712 49.00 -5.50 -0.58
C GLY A 712 48.61 -6.93 -0.20
N GLU A 713 48.94 -7.33 1.03
CA GLU A 713 48.63 -8.66 1.58
C GLU A 713 47.13 -8.96 1.70
N SER A 714 46.26 -7.93 1.67
CA SER A 714 44.81 -8.12 1.76
C SER A 714 44.19 -8.65 0.46
N ALA A 715 44.95 -8.66 -0.65
CA ALA A 715 44.51 -9.19 -1.94
C ALA A 715 44.05 -10.66 -1.88
N LYS A 716 44.50 -11.43 -0.87
CA LYS A 716 44.04 -12.82 -0.63
C LYS A 716 42.58 -12.93 -0.18
N HIS A 717 42.01 -11.84 0.34
CA HIS A 717 40.63 -11.79 0.82
C HIS A 717 39.62 -11.38 -0.28
N ILE A 718 40.11 -10.93 -1.43
CA ILE A 718 39.30 -10.51 -2.58
C ILE A 718 39.48 -11.52 -3.72
N GLY A 719 38.38 -12.14 -4.15
CA GLY A 719 38.40 -13.26 -5.08
C GLY A 719 39.03 -14.54 -4.52
N THR A 720 39.12 -15.55 -5.37
CA THR A 720 39.85 -16.81 -5.15
C THR A 720 41.29 -16.70 -5.67
N PRO A 721 42.14 -17.73 -5.50
CA PRO A 721 43.44 -17.76 -6.16
C PRO A 721 43.37 -17.73 -7.69
N GLN A 722 42.25 -18.16 -8.32
CA GLN A 722 42.12 -18.18 -9.78
C GLN A 722 41.30 -17.02 -10.36
N SER A 723 40.37 -16.45 -9.61
CA SER A 723 39.38 -15.52 -10.16
C SER A 723 38.89 -14.47 -9.18
N ILE A 724 38.37 -13.36 -9.68
CA ILE A 724 37.82 -12.26 -8.89
C ILE A 724 36.47 -11.80 -9.44
N ALA A 725 35.52 -11.53 -8.54
CA ALA A 725 34.24 -10.92 -8.88
C ALA A 725 34.36 -9.39 -8.87
N ILE A 726 34.03 -8.74 -9.98
CA ILE A 726 34.00 -7.29 -10.15
C ILE A 726 32.58 -6.80 -10.40
N ARG A 727 32.23 -5.59 -9.94
CA ARG A 727 30.94 -4.95 -10.22
C ARG A 727 31.05 -3.43 -10.34
N ASN A 728 30.31 -2.85 -11.27
CA ASN A 728 29.94 -1.44 -11.26
C ASN A 728 28.42 -1.31 -10.93
N PRO A 729 28.05 -0.91 -9.70
CA PRO A 729 26.65 -0.90 -9.26
C PRO A 729 25.86 0.26 -9.90
N ASN A 730 24.59 0.02 -10.23
CA ASN A 730 23.68 1.08 -10.69
C ASN A 730 23.05 1.84 -9.51
N CYS A 731 23.89 2.43 -8.66
CA CYS A 731 23.45 3.16 -7.48
C CYS A 731 24.26 4.46 -7.35
N ALA A 732 23.61 5.60 -7.58
CA ALA A 732 24.27 6.91 -7.60
C ALA A 732 25.07 7.20 -6.32
N VAL A 733 24.54 6.82 -5.14
CA VAL A 733 25.23 6.98 -3.85
C VAL A 733 26.49 6.11 -3.80
N ALA A 734 26.40 4.84 -4.20
CA ALA A 734 27.54 3.92 -4.23
C ALA A 734 28.61 4.38 -5.20
N THR A 735 28.22 4.73 -6.43
CA THR A 735 29.12 5.27 -7.46
C THR A 735 29.82 6.54 -6.97
N HIS A 736 29.09 7.46 -6.31
CA HIS A 736 29.67 8.68 -5.76
C HIS A 736 30.67 8.39 -4.63
N LEU A 737 30.36 7.46 -3.72
CA LEU A 737 31.29 7.06 -2.66
C LEU A 737 32.57 6.44 -3.24
N ILE A 738 32.44 5.53 -4.22
CA ILE A 738 33.58 4.88 -4.87
C ILE A 738 34.43 5.90 -5.63
N ASN A 739 33.84 6.93 -6.23
CA ASN A 739 34.60 8.03 -6.85
C ASN A 739 35.44 8.80 -5.83
N LEU A 740 34.96 8.99 -4.60
CA LEU A 740 35.68 9.72 -3.55
C LEU A 740 36.80 8.91 -2.90
N VAL A 741 36.65 7.60 -2.82
CA VAL A 741 37.56 6.70 -2.07
C VAL A 741 38.52 5.94 -2.99
N GLY A 742 38.13 5.71 -4.25
CA GLY A 742 38.75 4.73 -5.14
C GLY A 742 38.03 3.37 -5.07
N PRO A 743 38.52 2.35 -5.80
CA PRO A 743 37.92 1.01 -5.80
C PRO A 743 37.78 0.44 -4.38
N ILE A 744 36.68 -0.28 -4.15
CA ILE A 744 36.31 -0.76 -2.81
C ILE A 744 36.16 -2.28 -2.78
N ALA A 745 36.53 -2.88 -1.66
CA ALA A 745 36.28 -4.28 -1.36
C ALA A 745 34.90 -4.40 -0.72
N VAL A 746 34.07 -5.31 -1.23
CA VAL A 746 32.66 -5.43 -0.87
C VAL A 746 32.30 -6.85 -0.46
N THR A 747 31.62 -6.95 0.68
CA THR A 747 30.96 -8.16 1.16
C THR A 747 29.53 -7.83 1.62
N SER A 748 28.67 -8.84 1.74
CA SER A 748 27.31 -8.63 2.22
C SER A 748 27.30 -8.18 3.69
N ALA A 749 26.43 -7.24 4.06
CA ALA A 749 26.37 -6.62 5.40
C ALA A 749 25.62 -7.47 6.45
N ASN A 750 25.89 -8.77 6.48
CA ASN A 750 25.26 -9.76 7.35
C ASN A 750 26.32 -10.78 7.82
N PRO A 751 26.17 -11.33 9.04
CA PRO A 751 26.89 -12.51 9.50
C PRO A 751 26.71 -13.67 8.52
N THR A 752 27.72 -14.55 8.45
CA THR A 752 27.72 -15.69 7.55
C THR A 752 26.54 -16.62 7.86
N GLY A 753 25.74 -16.94 6.84
CA GLY A 753 24.57 -17.83 6.98
C GLY A 753 23.24 -17.12 7.31
N GLU A 754 23.27 -15.83 7.68
CA GLU A 754 22.06 -15.05 7.90
C GLU A 754 21.49 -14.46 6.59
N ALA A 755 20.23 -14.04 6.62
CA ALA A 755 19.60 -13.32 5.51
C ALA A 755 20.37 -12.04 5.15
N ASP A 756 20.30 -11.62 3.89
CA ASP A 756 20.90 -10.37 3.43
C ASP A 756 20.29 -9.15 4.14
N THR A 757 21.06 -8.08 4.17
CA THR A 757 20.66 -6.83 4.82
C THR A 757 20.02 -5.90 3.80
N THR A 758 18.76 -5.53 3.99
CA THR A 758 17.97 -4.69 3.07
C THR A 758 17.66 -3.32 3.65
N HIS A 759 18.24 -2.94 4.79
CA HIS A 759 18.04 -1.63 5.40
C HIS A 759 19.26 -1.19 6.23
N HIS A 760 19.59 0.10 6.25
CA HIS A 760 20.76 0.62 7.00
C HIS A 760 20.76 0.23 8.48
N ASN A 761 19.61 0.29 9.16
CA ASN A 761 19.49 -0.17 10.56
C ASN A 761 19.84 -1.64 10.77
N GLN A 762 19.63 -2.52 9.78
CA GLN A 762 20.02 -3.93 9.90
C GLN A 762 21.54 -4.10 9.87
N VAL A 763 22.28 -3.20 9.20
CA VAL A 763 23.75 -3.24 9.16
C VAL A 763 24.30 -3.14 10.57
N TYR A 764 23.88 -2.11 11.32
CA TYR A 764 24.33 -1.92 12.69
C TYR A 764 23.73 -2.95 13.64
N ALA A 765 22.45 -3.35 13.47
CA ALA A 765 21.86 -4.38 14.32
C ALA A 765 22.59 -5.73 14.24
N LYS A 766 23.08 -6.10 13.05
CA LYS A 766 23.76 -7.38 12.83
C LYS A 766 25.27 -7.32 13.08
N LEU A 767 25.93 -6.22 12.74
CA LEU A 767 27.39 -6.10 12.82
C LEU A 767 27.85 -5.33 14.07
N GLY A 768 26.94 -4.61 14.74
CA GLY A 768 27.17 -3.90 15.99
C GLY A 768 28.28 -2.86 15.88
N ASN A 769 29.10 -2.80 16.93
CA ASN A 769 30.26 -1.92 17.06
C ASN A 769 31.42 -2.26 16.11
N LYS A 770 31.29 -3.27 15.25
CA LYS A 770 32.33 -3.63 14.29
C LYS A 770 32.34 -2.73 13.04
N VAL A 771 31.29 -1.94 12.84
CA VAL A 771 31.12 -1.01 11.71
C VAL A 771 31.36 0.41 12.18
N ASP A 772 32.11 1.19 11.41
CA ASP A 772 32.53 2.55 11.80
C ASP A 772 31.54 3.62 11.30
N GLY A 773 30.79 3.34 10.23
CA GLY A 773 29.71 4.20 9.74
C GLY A 773 28.71 3.50 8.83
N VAL A 774 27.51 4.07 8.67
CA VAL A 774 26.48 3.56 7.75
C VAL A 774 25.84 4.72 7.00
N LEU A 775 25.79 4.62 5.68
CA LEU A 775 24.98 5.49 4.83
C LEU A 775 23.53 5.05 4.88
N CYS A 776 22.64 5.93 5.35
CA CYS A 776 21.23 5.65 5.56
C CYS A 776 20.40 6.11 4.35
N ASP A 777 19.89 5.17 3.57
CA ASP A 777 18.98 5.42 2.43
C ASP A 777 17.64 4.68 2.53
N GLY A 778 17.22 4.33 3.75
CA GLY A 778 15.99 3.55 3.95
C GLY A 778 16.14 2.09 3.48
N PRO A 779 15.04 1.45 3.04
CA PRO A 779 15.07 0.10 2.52
C PRO A 779 15.71 0.05 1.13
N SER A 780 16.43 -1.03 0.87
CA SER A 780 16.90 -1.44 -0.45
C SER A 780 15.72 -1.49 -1.45
N PRO A 781 15.93 -1.08 -2.72
CA PRO A 781 14.89 -1.13 -3.74
C PRO A 781 14.42 -2.56 -4.03
N GLU A 782 15.31 -3.54 -3.85
CA GLU A 782 15.06 -4.96 -4.10
C GLU A 782 15.58 -5.82 -2.94
N ASN A 783 15.00 -7.02 -2.76
CA ASN A 783 15.41 -7.98 -1.73
C ASN A 783 16.27 -9.14 -2.26
N ILE A 784 16.66 -9.07 -3.55
CA ILE A 784 17.46 -10.10 -4.23
C ILE A 784 18.85 -9.53 -4.55
N ALA A 785 19.88 -10.33 -4.34
CA ALA A 785 21.26 -9.95 -4.67
C ALA A 785 21.53 -9.91 -6.19
N SER A 786 22.72 -9.43 -6.59
CA SER A 786 23.14 -9.36 -8.00
C SER A 786 23.28 -10.73 -8.66
N THR A 787 23.10 -10.74 -9.99
CA THR A 787 23.43 -11.89 -10.85
C THR A 787 24.94 -12.00 -10.99
N VAL A 788 25.51 -13.19 -10.77
CA VAL A 788 26.95 -13.44 -10.81
C VAL A 788 27.28 -14.33 -12.01
N VAL A 789 28.02 -13.75 -12.96
CA VAL A 789 28.36 -14.35 -14.25
C VAL A 789 29.81 -14.77 -14.25
N ASP A 790 30.10 -15.99 -14.71
CA ASP A 790 31.45 -16.48 -14.93
C ASP A 790 31.93 -16.07 -16.33
N CYS A 791 32.91 -15.17 -16.38
CA CYS A 791 33.52 -14.66 -17.60
C CYS A 791 34.95 -15.18 -17.79
N THR A 792 35.41 -16.15 -16.99
CA THR A 792 36.78 -16.68 -17.08
C THR A 792 37.09 -17.38 -18.41
N LYS A 793 36.06 -17.82 -19.14
CA LYS A 793 36.16 -18.48 -20.46
C LYS A 793 35.52 -17.67 -21.58
N ILE A 794 35.33 -16.36 -21.40
CA ILE A 794 34.59 -15.51 -22.34
C ILE A 794 35.19 -15.53 -23.75
N ASP A 795 36.51 -15.65 -23.87
CA ASP A 795 37.22 -15.70 -25.15
C ASP A 795 36.95 -16.98 -25.96
N SER A 796 36.49 -18.05 -25.30
CA SER A 796 35.98 -19.26 -25.96
C SER A 796 34.55 -19.12 -26.46
N GLY A 797 33.94 -17.93 -26.33
CA GLY A 797 32.56 -17.65 -26.71
C GLY A 797 31.53 -18.14 -25.69
N HIS A 798 31.94 -18.45 -24.47
CA HIS A 798 31.08 -19.03 -23.44
C HIS A 798 31.15 -18.25 -22.12
N ILE A 799 29.97 -17.99 -21.53
CA ILE A 799 29.82 -17.46 -20.17
C ILE A 799 29.01 -18.43 -19.29
N GLY A 800 29.37 -18.52 -18.01
CA GLY A 800 28.69 -19.33 -17.00
C GLY A 800 27.91 -18.47 -15.99
N PHE A 801 27.22 -19.12 -15.05
CA PHE A 801 26.47 -18.43 -13.99
C PHE A 801 26.72 -19.11 -12.65
N PHE A 802 27.28 -18.38 -11.68
CA PHE A 802 27.39 -18.83 -10.29
C PHE A 802 26.10 -18.56 -9.51
N ARG A 803 25.37 -17.50 -9.88
CA ARG A 803 24.09 -17.13 -9.27
C ARG A 803 23.24 -16.33 -10.24
N VAL A 804 21.96 -16.66 -10.36
CA VAL A 804 20.96 -15.79 -10.99
C VAL A 804 20.30 -14.95 -9.90
N GLY A 805 20.44 -13.63 -10.01
CA GLY A 805 19.94 -12.64 -9.05
C GLY A 805 18.89 -11.75 -9.69
N LEU A 806 18.96 -10.43 -9.42
CA LEU A 806 17.99 -9.45 -9.91
C LEU A 806 17.85 -9.44 -11.45
N ILE A 807 18.95 -9.64 -12.18
CA ILE A 807 18.94 -9.66 -13.65
C ILE A 807 18.74 -11.10 -14.15
N PRO A 808 17.64 -11.41 -14.87
CA PRO A 808 17.40 -12.75 -15.39
C PRO A 808 18.51 -13.24 -16.33
N LYS A 809 18.74 -14.56 -16.34
CA LYS A 809 19.73 -15.22 -17.20
C LYS A 809 19.57 -14.85 -18.68
N SER A 810 18.34 -14.79 -19.18
CA SER A 810 18.02 -14.45 -20.57
C SER A 810 18.51 -13.05 -20.96
N GLN A 811 18.37 -12.07 -20.08
CA GLN A 811 18.79 -10.70 -20.33
C GLN A 811 20.32 -10.59 -20.41
N VAL A 812 21.05 -11.31 -19.54
CA VAL A 812 22.52 -11.35 -19.60
C VAL A 812 23.01 -11.99 -20.90
N LEU A 813 22.40 -13.11 -21.32
CA LEU A 813 22.75 -13.78 -22.57
C LEU A 813 22.47 -12.90 -23.78
N GLN A 814 21.36 -12.17 -23.78
CA GLN A 814 21.02 -11.23 -24.86
C GLN A 814 22.09 -10.14 -25.02
N ILE A 815 22.55 -9.55 -23.92
CA ILE A 815 23.63 -8.54 -23.94
C ILE A 815 24.91 -9.15 -24.50
N PHE A 816 25.25 -10.37 -24.07
CA PHE A 816 26.46 -11.07 -24.54
C PHE A 816 26.39 -11.41 -26.04
N GLU A 817 25.27 -11.94 -26.53
CA GLU A 817 25.06 -12.26 -27.95
C GLU A 817 25.16 -11.01 -28.84
N GLU A 818 24.66 -9.87 -28.38
CA GLU A 818 24.75 -8.60 -29.12
C GLU A 818 26.20 -8.11 -29.21
N VAL A 819 26.99 -8.27 -28.15
CA VAL A 819 28.44 -7.97 -28.17
C VAL A 819 29.18 -8.94 -29.09
N GLN A 820 28.90 -10.25 -29.02
CA GLN A 820 29.52 -11.25 -29.91
C GLN A 820 29.23 -10.96 -31.38
N LYS A 821 27.99 -10.58 -31.71
CA LYS A 821 27.63 -10.18 -33.07
C LYS A 821 28.42 -8.96 -33.53
N ARG A 822 28.63 -7.93 -32.70
CA ARG A 822 29.45 -6.78 -33.07
C ARG A 822 30.89 -7.18 -33.39
N HIS A 823 31.48 -8.05 -32.56
CA HIS A 823 32.82 -8.61 -32.79
C HIS A 823 32.90 -9.44 -34.07
N SER A 824 31.87 -10.24 -34.39
CA SER A 824 31.83 -11.01 -35.65
C SER A 824 31.73 -10.14 -36.90
N HIS A 825 31.27 -8.89 -36.77
CA HIS A 825 31.20 -7.90 -37.85
C HIS A 825 32.42 -6.95 -37.86
N GLY A 826 33.48 -7.25 -37.10
CA GLY A 826 34.72 -6.46 -37.05
C GLY A 826 34.60 -5.14 -36.27
N GLN A 827 33.52 -4.92 -35.53
CA GLN A 827 33.32 -3.72 -34.71
C GLN A 827 33.91 -3.93 -33.32
N ILE A 828 35.20 -3.65 -33.20
CA ILE A 828 35.96 -3.73 -31.93
C ILE A 828 36.11 -2.32 -31.37
N ASN A 829 36.21 -2.20 -30.04
CA ASN A 829 36.46 -0.93 -29.38
C ASN A 829 37.78 -0.28 -29.83
N PRO A 830 37.78 0.99 -30.28
CA PRO A 830 38.93 1.64 -30.92
C PRO A 830 40.18 1.73 -30.03
N GLY A 831 40.04 1.68 -28.70
CA GLY A 831 41.21 1.61 -27.81
C GLY A 831 41.94 0.26 -27.80
N PHE A 832 41.50 -0.74 -28.59
CA PHE A 832 42.27 -1.94 -28.93
C PHE A 832 42.81 -1.91 -30.38
N GLU A 833 42.48 -0.90 -31.19
CA GLU A 833 42.98 -0.78 -32.57
C GLU A 833 44.43 -0.28 -32.65
N ALA A 834 44.94 0.40 -31.61
CA ALA A 834 46.28 0.97 -31.59
C ALA A 834 47.42 -0.08 -31.51
N ASP A 835 47.12 -1.32 -31.11
CA ASP A 835 48.13 -2.38 -30.89
C ASP A 835 48.24 -3.38 -32.08
N LEU A 836 47.51 -3.17 -33.19
CA LEU A 836 47.48 -4.08 -34.34
C LEU A 836 48.27 -3.60 -35.58
N ILE A 837 49.09 -2.55 -35.46
CA ILE A 837 49.95 -2.11 -36.58
C ILE A 837 51.29 -2.85 -36.52
N GLU A 838 51.37 -4.02 -37.17
CA GLU A 838 52.65 -4.56 -37.62
C GLU A 838 53.19 -3.71 -38.79
N PRO A 839 54.52 -3.47 -38.89
CA PRO A 839 55.10 -2.70 -39.99
C PRO A 839 55.09 -3.53 -41.28
N ASP A 840 54.33 -3.08 -42.28
CA ASP A 840 54.23 -3.69 -43.60
C ASP A 840 55.58 -3.65 -44.37
N PRO A 841 56.14 -4.78 -44.84
CA PRO A 841 57.37 -4.80 -45.62
C PRO A 841 57.11 -4.98 -47.12
N ASN A 842 56.58 -3.96 -47.81
CA ASN A 842 56.95 -3.58 -49.19
C ASN A 842 55.90 -2.66 -49.84
N PRO A 843 56.26 -1.43 -50.24
CA PRO A 843 55.47 -0.67 -51.19
C PRO A 843 56.01 -0.94 -52.59
N ASN A 844 55.22 -1.60 -53.45
CA ASN A 844 55.16 -1.38 -54.90
C ASN A 844 54.45 -2.54 -55.59
N LEU A 845 53.34 -2.25 -56.26
CA LEU A 845 53.11 -2.56 -57.67
C LEU A 845 51.74 -2.01 -58.12
N THR A 846 51.82 -0.95 -58.91
CA THR A 846 50.82 -0.52 -59.89
C THR A 846 50.62 -1.60 -60.96
N ASP A 847 49.38 -1.91 -61.35
CA ASP A 847 48.84 -1.43 -62.64
C ASP A 847 47.33 -1.76 -62.82
N PRO A 848 46.59 -0.97 -63.64
CA PRO A 848 45.15 -1.01 -63.85
C PRO A 848 44.78 -1.79 -65.12
N GLN A 849 43.55 -2.30 -65.21
CA GLN A 849 42.82 -2.39 -66.49
C GLN A 849 41.36 -2.88 -66.35
N ARG A 850 40.49 -2.10 -67.01
CA ARG A 850 39.25 -2.44 -67.76
C ARG A 850 38.00 -2.88 -66.96
N ASN A 851 36.92 -2.08 -66.95
CA ASN A 851 35.99 -1.75 -68.08
C ASN A 851 35.47 -3.04 -68.73
N THR A 852 34.17 -3.34 -68.79
CA THR A 852 33.06 -2.68 -69.50
C THR A 852 31.76 -3.44 -69.09
N GLU A 853 30.49 -3.05 -69.26
CA GLU A 853 29.79 -2.26 -70.29
C GLU A 853 28.30 -2.08 -69.89
N GLU A 854 27.65 -1.09 -70.52
CA GLU A 854 26.23 -0.96 -70.89
C GLU A 854 25.17 -0.36 -69.92
N ASP A 855 25.13 0.98 -69.97
CA ASP A 855 24.02 1.85 -70.46
C ASP A 855 22.68 1.22 -70.89
N ASN A 856 21.55 1.78 -70.40
CA ASN A 856 20.70 2.66 -71.23
C ASN A 856 19.49 3.28 -70.48
N SER A 857 19.34 4.60 -70.68
CA SER A 857 18.10 5.41 -70.85
C SER A 857 17.17 5.65 -69.62
N GLU A 858 16.58 6.82 -69.36
CA GLU A 858 16.62 8.16 -69.96
C GLU A 858 15.84 9.14 -69.04
N SER A 859 16.34 10.38 -68.88
CA SER A 859 15.59 11.67 -68.78
C SER A 859 14.63 11.94 -67.59
N THR A 860 14.49 13.12 -66.97
CA THR A 860 14.84 14.51 -67.33
C THR A 860 14.71 15.42 -66.09
N GLU A 861 15.65 16.37 -65.95
CA GLU A 861 15.50 17.80 -65.53
C GLU A 861 14.73 18.20 -64.24
N SER A 862 15.14 19.17 -63.42
CA SER A 862 16.02 20.35 -63.56
C SER A 862 16.38 20.87 -62.14
N SER A 863 17.65 21.23 -61.88
CA SER A 863 18.18 22.61 -61.72
C SER A 863 17.73 23.32 -60.41
N THR A 864 18.55 23.98 -59.58
CA THR A 864 19.80 24.73 -59.80
C THR A 864 20.49 25.00 -58.44
N VAL A 865 21.81 24.94 -58.42
CA VAL A 865 22.78 25.57 -57.49
C VAL A 865 23.36 26.76 -58.32
N PRO A 866 23.91 27.92 -57.83
CA PRO A 866 25.15 27.94 -57.02
C PRO A 866 25.41 29.28 -56.23
N PRO A 867 26.66 29.74 -55.93
CA PRO A 867 27.25 29.85 -54.58
C PRO A 867 27.82 31.29 -54.29
N PRO A 868 29.12 31.46 -53.93
CA PRO A 868 29.74 31.66 -52.61
C PRO A 868 29.86 33.18 -52.26
N THR A 869 30.44 33.68 -51.16
CA THR A 869 31.89 33.82 -50.87
C THR A 869 32.05 34.86 -49.72
N GLN A 870 33.19 34.79 -49.03
CA GLN A 870 33.92 35.89 -48.38
C GLN A 870 33.47 36.45 -47.00
N SER A 871 34.34 36.18 -46.02
CA SER A 871 34.69 37.00 -44.85
C SER A 871 35.15 38.42 -45.22
N PRO A 872 34.97 39.42 -44.34
CA PRO A 872 36.07 39.91 -43.47
C PRO A 872 35.59 40.20 -42.02
N ALA A 873 36.36 39.86 -40.98
CA ALA A 873 37.39 40.66 -40.31
C ALA A 873 36.89 41.88 -39.50
N ASN A 874 37.22 41.85 -38.20
CA ASN A 874 37.40 42.98 -37.25
C ASN A 874 36.12 43.77 -36.89
N MET A 875 35.86 44.19 -35.65
CA MET A 875 36.72 44.80 -34.65
C MET A 875 35.92 44.85 -33.32
N ASP A 876 36.61 44.70 -32.18
CA ASP A 876 36.57 45.60 -31.01
C ASP A 876 35.22 46.29 -30.67
N THR A 877 34.68 46.30 -29.46
CA THR A 877 35.31 46.65 -28.17
C THR A 877 34.23 46.64 -27.08
N SER A 878 34.63 46.33 -25.84
CA SER A 878 34.20 46.95 -24.56
C SER A 878 32.69 47.11 -24.28
N THR A 879 32.14 46.81 -23.09
CA THR A 879 32.52 47.32 -21.77
C THR A 879 31.53 46.76 -20.73
N LEU A 880 32.02 46.53 -19.50
CA LEU A 880 31.41 46.77 -18.17
C LEU A 880 29.85 46.82 -18.05
N ALA A 881 29.19 46.25 -17.03
CA ALA A 881 29.50 46.39 -15.61
C ALA A 881 28.64 45.44 -14.75
N THR A 882 29.28 44.92 -13.70
CA THR A 882 28.84 44.67 -12.32
C THR A 882 27.37 44.92 -11.89
N GLN A 883 26.78 43.85 -11.32
CA GLN A 883 26.10 43.73 -10.01
C GLN A 883 24.85 44.56 -9.70
N PRO A 884 24.00 44.16 -8.72
CA PRO A 884 24.16 43.11 -7.69
C PRO A 884 23.35 41.82 -7.87
#